data_AF-A0AAW5C6P8-F1
#
_entry.id   AF-A0AAW5C6P8-F1
#
_cell.length_a   1.000
_cell.length_b   1.000
_cell.length_c   1.000
_cell.angle_alpha   90.00
_cell.angle_beta   90.00
_cell.angle_gamma   90.00
#
_symmetry.space_group_name_H-M   'P 1'
#
loop_
_entity.id
_entity.type
_entity.pdbx_description
1 polymer ?
#
loop_
_entity_poly.entity_id
_entity_poly.type
_entity_poly.pdbx_seq_one_letter_code
_entity_poly.pdbx_strand_id
1 'polypeptide(L)'
;MAYDLGIVIPVYKSRESVKKLVCQLNQVFLPDIKIRICLVDDSNDGETARYLKENCLRPEVMLVVLDGNYGQQAAILCGLEHIGPCRVYGTIDDDLEQPPHMLKELYGCVMDGCDLAYGIADYGGKRRPAYRRLGSRMRDMLFSYIIGAPWGIKVSSLRAMKAWVVADVMGNGFFYLSAAVLKSAKKKGRNLRAENLPYQPSVRHDGKSGYSIASLLRLYGNIIWYYGLNLGGWGKKREVYGIKEIIQSPKLLVLGGSNCQLHGAQRARAMGVDTVLADYTQNPPGAAICGVHERISTFDVTACIRAAREYKVTGVMTMGTDQPVYTAAVICEELGLPSLLSVEQALSVTNKKHMKQILSRAGIPTARYRIVDGNTKARELSDMKAPFVIKPLDSQGQRGIYKVWEPGQLLGHLEDTLSFSRCEEALAEEFYDSEEVTVSGWIKDRVLYILTVTDRLLYPDQTHIGVCTGHRFPSVHMDMYGEIKDISFRVAEAFGLKDGPFYLQLLIGKEGIKVNELASRIGGAFEDVFIPWISGFDILGAVIDSALGKTVDTGSLEGYRADGSEKCAAVQLLFCNPGKIGFITPLEELLSLPYVMDAGYNYKESQEIPVVNNATARFGHAVICGTKDRIDGYVDDFYRRISVRSVQGEEMVTRFYP
;
A
#
# COMPACT_ATOMS: atom_id res chain seq x y z
N MET A 1 16.63 -11.64 8.60
CA MET A 1 15.46 -11.80 9.49
C MET A 1 14.87 -10.42 9.72
N ALA A 2 13.55 -10.25 9.60
CA ALA A 2 12.92 -8.92 9.53
C ALA A 2 12.54 -8.31 10.90
N TYR A 3 12.45 -9.11 11.97
CA TYR A 3 11.99 -8.66 13.30
C TYR A 3 12.90 -9.14 14.43
N ASP A 4 13.13 -8.26 15.41
CA ASP A 4 13.95 -8.49 16.59
C ASP A 4 13.19 -9.27 17.68
N LEU A 5 11.91 -8.95 17.89
CA LEU A 5 11.07 -9.54 18.94
C LEU A 5 9.67 -9.91 18.42
N GLY A 6 9.30 -11.18 18.51
CA GLY A 6 7.94 -11.67 18.25
C GLY A 6 7.15 -11.82 19.54
N ILE A 7 6.02 -11.16 19.69
CA ILE A 7 5.20 -11.10 20.91
C ILE A 7 3.89 -11.86 20.67
N VAL A 8 3.63 -12.92 21.44
CA VAL A 8 2.37 -13.67 21.38
C VAL A 8 1.45 -13.24 22.53
N ILE A 9 0.22 -12.87 22.18
CA ILE A 9 -0.81 -12.41 23.11
C ILE A 9 -2.04 -13.32 22.97
N PRO A 10 -2.28 -14.25 23.90
CA PRO A 10 -3.53 -15.00 23.93
C PRO A 10 -4.67 -14.06 24.33
N VAL A 11 -5.77 -14.08 23.58
CA VAL A 11 -6.92 -13.19 23.80
C VAL A 11 -8.17 -14.00 24.13
N TYR A 12 -8.85 -13.63 25.21
CA TYR A 12 -10.12 -14.24 25.59
C TYR A 12 -11.14 -13.20 26.08
N LYS A 13 -12.01 -12.73 25.17
CA LYS A 13 -13.08 -11.75 25.45
C LYS A 13 -12.59 -10.39 25.99
N SER A 14 -11.35 -10.02 25.70
CA SER A 14 -10.69 -8.81 26.24
C SER A 14 -10.47 -7.73 25.17
N ARG A 15 -11.55 -7.28 24.53
CA ARG A 15 -11.52 -6.44 23.30
C ARG A 15 -10.80 -5.09 23.51
N GLU A 16 -11.23 -4.32 24.51
CA GLU A 16 -10.71 -2.97 24.79
C GLU A 16 -9.30 -2.96 25.40
N SER A 17 -8.97 -3.96 26.23
CA SER A 17 -7.65 -4.05 26.87
C SER A 17 -6.56 -4.41 25.87
N VAL A 18 -6.85 -5.32 24.91
CA VAL A 18 -5.91 -5.70 23.84
C VAL A 18 -5.56 -4.52 22.96
N LYS A 19 -6.55 -3.69 22.57
CA LYS A 19 -6.29 -2.49 21.77
C LYS A 19 -5.30 -1.56 22.46
N LYS A 20 -5.51 -1.27 23.75
CA LYS A 20 -4.60 -0.45 24.56
C LYS A 20 -3.22 -1.09 24.69
N LEU A 21 -3.16 -2.41 24.91
CA LEU A 21 -1.91 -3.16 25.04
C LEU A 21 -1.06 -3.06 23.76
N VAL A 22 -1.67 -3.28 22.59
CA VAL A 22 -0.99 -3.15 21.29
C VAL A 22 -0.43 -1.73 21.10
N CYS A 23 -1.22 -0.69 21.41
CA CYS A 23 -0.75 0.70 21.36
C CYS A 23 0.44 0.94 22.29
N GLN A 24 0.39 0.45 23.53
CA GLN A 24 1.48 0.62 24.50
C GLN A 24 2.75 -0.13 24.09
N LEU A 25 2.63 -1.35 23.56
CA LEU A 25 3.77 -2.12 23.06
C LEU A 25 4.47 -1.36 21.93
N ASN A 26 3.72 -0.84 20.96
CA ASN A 26 4.30 -0.03 19.89
C ASN A 26 5.05 1.21 20.43
N GLN A 27 4.48 1.92 21.39
CA GLN A 27 5.13 3.08 22.00
C GLN A 27 6.43 2.73 22.75
N VAL A 28 6.48 1.57 23.41
CA VAL A 28 7.64 1.15 24.20
C VAL A 28 8.84 0.74 23.33
N PHE A 29 8.58 0.09 22.19
CA PHE A 29 9.62 -0.50 21.36
C PHE A 29 10.06 0.38 20.19
N LEU A 30 9.23 1.33 19.73
CA LEU A 30 9.62 2.29 18.69
C LEU A 30 10.58 3.37 19.24
N PRO A 31 11.59 3.82 18.45
CA PRO A 31 11.97 3.33 17.11
C PRO A 31 13.01 2.19 17.12
N ASP A 32 13.52 1.79 18.30
CA ASP A 32 14.79 1.05 18.43
C ASP A 32 14.72 -0.44 18.09
N ILE A 33 13.56 -1.08 18.28
CA ILE A 33 13.40 -2.54 18.18
C ILE A 33 12.22 -2.87 17.26
N LYS A 34 12.47 -3.62 16.19
CA LYS A 34 11.41 -4.06 15.27
C LYS A 34 10.64 -5.22 15.89
N ILE A 35 9.40 -4.97 16.30
CA ILE A 35 8.53 -5.99 16.90
C ILE A 35 7.54 -6.57 15.89
N ARG A 36 7.08 -7.80 16.16
CA ARG A 36 5.92 -8.42 15.53
C ARG A 36 4.99 -8.93 16.63
N ILE A 37 3.68 -8.74 16.50
CA ILE A 37 2.68 -9.14 17.49
C ILE A 37 1.77 -10.21 16.87
N CYS A 38 1.50 -11.30 17.57
CA CYS A 38 0.52 -12.32 17.19
C CYS A 38 -0.56 -12.37 18.26
N LEU A 39 -1.74 -11.86 17.93
CA LEU A 39 -2.95 -11.98 18.72
C LEU A 39 -3.59 -13.34 18.41
N VAL A 40 -3.90 -14.13 19.43
CA VAL A 40 -4.54 -15.44 19.25
C VAL A 40 -5.89 -15.42 19.94
N ASP A 41 -6.97 -15.31 19.17
CA ASP A 41 -8.34 -15.30 19.69
C ASP A 41 -8.83 -16.72 19.96
N ASP A 42 -9.01 -17.03 21.24
CA ASP A 42 -9.50 -18.31 21.79
C ASP A 42 -10.93 -18.17 22.35
N SER A 43 -11.63 -17.07 22.05
CA SER A 43 -12.97 -16.79 22.59
C SER A 43 -14.09 -17.56 21.91
N ASN A 44 -13.92 -17.88 20.62
CA ASN A 44 -14.91 -18.47 19.72
C ASN A 44 -16.27 -17.74 19.70
N ASP A 45 -16.29 -16.43 19.95
CA ASP A 45 -17.53 -15.62 19.97
C ASP A 45 -17.78 -14.82 18.68
N GLY A 46 -16.81 -14.79 17.76
CA GLY A 46 -16.87 -14.05 16.49
C GLY A 46 -16.78 -12.53 16.62
N GLU A 47 -17.38 -11.95 17.66
CA GLU A 47 -17.32 -10.53 17.97
C GLU A 47 -15.91 -10.05 18.33
N THR A 48 -15.14 -10.86 19.08
CA THR A 48 -13.77 -10.54 19.48
C THR A 48 -12.86 -10.51 18.25
N ALA A 49 -12.87 -11.56 17.43
CA ALA A 49 -12.15 -11.60 16.15
C ALA A 49 -12.47 -10.39 15.27
N ARG A 50 -13.76 -10.04 15.11
CA ARG A 50 -14.19 -8.88 14.33
C ARG A 50 -13.64 -7.57 14.90
N TYR A 51 -13.76 -7.36 16.21
CA TYR A 51 -13.22 -6.17 16.88
C TYR A 51 -11.71 -6.05 16.68
N LEU A 52 -10.95 -7.13 16.89
CA LEU A 52 -9.49 -7.14 16.73
C LEU A 52 -9.08 -6.86 15.28
N LYS A 53 -9.82 -7.41 14.31
CA LYS A 53 -9.62 -7.15 12.87
C LYS A 53 -9.78 -5.66 12.57
N GLU A 54 -10.82 -5.03 13.08
CA GLU A 54 -11.14 -3.61 12.83
C GLU A 54 -10.21 -2.65 13.60
N ASN A 55 -9.81 -3.00 14.83
CA ASN A 55 -9.18 -2.05 15.76
C ASN A 55 -7.68 -2.29 16.01
N CYS A 56 -7.18 -3.50 15.79
CA CYS A 56 -5.84 -3.90 16.20
C CYS A 56 -4.93 -4.33 15.05
N LEU A 57 -5.46 -4.70 13.87
CA LEU A 57 -4.62 -5.06 12.72
C LEU A 57 -3.79 -3.87 12.24
N ARG A 58 -2.49 -4.11 12.14
CA ARG A 58 -1.43 -3.18 11.73
C ARG A 58 -0.33 -4.01 11.07
N PRO A 59 0.59 -3.40 10.29
CA PRO A 59 1.77 -4.06 9.71
C PRO A 59 2.46 -5.12 10.58
N GLU A 60 2.70 -4.77 11.84
CA GLU A 60 3.36 -5.61 12.83
C GLU A 60 2.46 -6.65 13.49
N VAL A 61 1.13 -6.56 13.33
CA VAL A 61 0.13 -7.40 14.03
C VAL A 61 -0.46 -8.47 13.10
N MET A 62 -0.38 -9.72 13.54
CA MET A 62 -1.13 -10.87 13.02
C MET A 62 -2.24 -11.24 14.00
N LEU A 63 -3.38 -11.67 13.48
CA LEU A 63 -4.47 -12.26 14.24
C LEU A 63 -4.66 -13.72 13.81
N VAL A 64 -4.64 -14.65 14.76
CA VAL A 64 -5.02 -16.05 14.56
C VAL A 64 -6.32 -16.30 15.31
N VAL A 65 -7.35 -16.78 14.61
CA VAL A 65 -8.66 -17.09 15.19
C VAL A 65 -8.77 -18.60 15.29
N LEU A 66 -8.97 -19.11 16.50
CA LEU A 66 -9.18 -20.54 16.74
C LEU A 66 -10.65 -20.93 16.46
N ASP A 67 -10.89 -22.18 16.08
CA ASP A 67 -12.23 -22.72 15.80
C ASP A 67 -12.99 -23.20 17.06
N GLY A 68 -12.37 -23.03 18.23
CA GLY A 68 -12.86 -23.49 19.52
C GLY A 68 -12.13 -22.80 20.67
N ASN A 69 -12.49 -23.18 21.90
CA ASN A 69 -11.79 -22.74 23.12
C ASN A 69 -10.88 -23.87 23.61
N TYR A 70 -9.57 -23.67 23.47
CA TYR A 70 -8.52 -24.63 23.79
C TYR A 70 -7.69 -24.22 25.01
N GLY A 71 -7.84 -22.98 25.47
CA GLY A 71 -7.16 -22.39 26.61
C GLY A 71 -5.83 -21.72 26.25
N GLN A 72 -5.38 -20.87 27.17
CA GLN A 72 -4.21 -19.99 27.01
C GLN A 72 -2.92 -20.69 26.52
N GLN A 73 -2.64 -21.92 26.98
CA GLN A 73 -1.41 -22.62 26.56
C GLN A 73 -1.45 -23.07 25.10
N ALA A 74 -2.63 -23.52 24.62
CA ALA A 74 -2.82 -23.88 23.23
C ALA A 74 -2.75 -22.64 22.32
N ALA A 75 -3.35 -21.53 22.78
CA ALA A 75 -3.25 -20.24 22.09
C ALA A 75 -1.80 -19.75 21.98
N ILE A 76 -1.00 -19.84 23.06
CA ILE A 76 0.43 -19.48 23.04
C ILE A 76 1.21 -20.36 22.05
N LEU A 77 0.98 -21.69 22.06
CA LEU A 77 1.62 -22.60 21.11
C LEU A 77 1.29 -22.22 19.67
N CYS A 78 0.00 -22.05 19.39
CA CYS A 78 -0.49 -21.64 18.07
C CYS A 78 0.18 -20.34 17.61
N GLY A 79 0.22 -19.33 18.47
CA GLY A 79 0.86 -18.06 18.17
C GLY A 79 2.35 -18.19 17.89
N LEU A 80 3.09 -18.98 18.68
CA LEU A 80 4.53 -19.22 18.46
C LEU A 80 4.79 -19.97 17.14
N GLU A 81 3.94 -20.92 16.76
CA GLU A 81 4.05 -21.67 15.50
C GLU A 81 3.77 -20.80 14.26
N HIS A 82 2.95 -19.74 14.39
CA HIS A 82 2.50 -18.92 13.24
C HIS A 82 3.10 -17.51 13.16
N ILE A 83 3.65 -16.96 14.26
CA ILE A 83 4.24 -15.61 14.27
C ILE A 83 5.47 -15.45 13.35
N GLY A 84 6.08 -16.56 12.92
CA GLY A 84 7.22 -16.57 12.01
C GLY A 84 8.56 -16.22 12.69
N PRO A 85 9.66 -16.20 11.92
CA PRO A 85 11.02 -16.17 12.48
C PRO A 85 11.38 -14.80 13.09
N CYS A 86 11.63 -14.80 14.40
CA CYS A 86 12.12 -13.66 15.19
C CYS A 86 13.42 -14.03 15.94
N ARG A 87 14.24 -13.02 16.29
CA ARG A 87 15.47 -13.26 17.09
C ARG A 87 15.14 -13.67 18.53
N VAL A 88 14.16 -13.00 19.12
CA VAL A 88 13.60 -13.28 20.46
C VAL A 88 12.08 -13.43 20.35
N TYR A 89 11.48 -14.25 21.23
CA TYR A 89 10.04 -14.44 21.34
C TYR A 89 9.58 -14.11 22.75
N GLY A 90 8.58 -13.24 22.86
CA GLY A 90 7.94 -12.84 24.10
C GLY A 90 6.49 -13.34 24.19
N THR A 91 5.98 -13.48 25.41
CA THR A 91 4.55 -13.67 25.66
C THR A 91 4.08 -12.71 26.75
N ILE A 92 2.88 -12.16 26.59
CA ILE A 92 2.25 -11.21 27.53
C ILE A 92 0.73 -11.46 27.54
N ASP A 93 0.09 -11.30 28.68
CA ASP A 93 -1.36 -11.49 28.81
C ASP A 93 -2.16 -10.25 28.33
N ASP A 94 -3.44 -10.45 28.02
CA ASP A 94 -4.35 -9.45 27.46
C ASP A 94 -5.01 -8.52 28.51
N ASP A 95 -4.70 -8.69 29.80
CA ASP A 95 -5.38 -8.08 30.93
C ASP A 95 -4.81 -6.73 31.42
N LEU A 96 -3.74 -6.23 30.79
CA LEU A 96 -2.99 -5.02 31.15
C LEU A 96 -2.39 -5.02 32.58
N GLU A 97 -2.43 -6.13 33.33
CA GLU A 97 -1.76 -6.24 34.63
C GLU A 97 -0.23 -6.23 34.47
N GLN A 98 0.23 -6.74 33.33
CA GLN A 98 1.63 -6.85 32.93
C GLN A 98 2.06 -5.58 32.19
N PRO A 99 2.98 -4.79 32.75
CA PRO A 99 3.41 -3.56 32.10
C PRO A 99 4.25 -3.84 30.84
N PRO A 100 3.93 -3.24 29.68
CA PRO A 100 4.63 -3.48 28.42
C PRO A 100 6.14 -3.19 28.45
N HIS A 101 6.60 -2.22 29.25
CA HIS A 101 8.03 -1.91 29.40
C HIS A 101 8.84 -3.08 29.96
N MET A 102 8.25 -3.94 30.80
CA MET A 102 8.95 -5.12 31.32
C MET A 102 9.30 -6.10 30.22
N LEU A 103 8.52 -6.18 29.14
CA LEU A 103 8.87 -7.04 28.01
C LEU A 103 10.14 -6.53 27.31
N LYS A 104 10.39 -5.21 27.30
CA LYS A 104 11.62 -4.60 26.77
C LYS A 104 12.82 -4.92 27.66
N GLU A 105 12.66 -4.90 28.99
CA GLU A 105 13.70 -5.32 29.93
C GLU A 105 14.04 -6.81 29.80
N LEU A 106 13.03 -7.67 29.67
CA LEU A 106 13.22 -9.10 29.44
C LEU A 106 13.93 -9.38 28.10
N TYR A 107 13.58 -8.63 27.05
CA TYR A 107 14.32 -8.66 25.79
C TYR A 107 15.79 -8.29 25.99
N GLY A 108 16.08 -7.22 26.75
CA GLY A 108 17.44 -6.80 27.13
C GLY A 108 18.25 -7.94 27.77
N CYS A 109 17.72 -8.58 28.82
CA CYS A 109 18.37 -9.74 29.46
C CYS A 109 18.70 -10.84 28.43
N VAL A 110 17.74 -11.18 27.57
CA VAL A 110 17.95 -12.22 26.55
C VAL A 110 19.07 -11.86 25.57
N MET A 111 19.17 -10.57 25.23
CA MET A 111 20.21 -10.04 24.36
C MET A 111 21.58 -10.00 25.05
N ASP A 112 21.61 -9.77 26.36
CA ASP A 112 22.81 -9.77 27.21
C ASP A 112 23.32 -11.17 27.59
N GLY A 113 22.64 -12.21 27.11
CA GLY A 113 23.11 -13.60 27.20
C GLY A 113 22.16 -14.55 27.92
N CYS A 114 21.05 -14.08 28.52
CA CYS A 114 20.00 -14.94 29.05
C CYS A 114 19.36 -15.76 27.90
N ASP A 115 18.99 -17.02 28.12
CA ASP A 115 18.26 -17.81 27.10
C ASP A 115 16.75 -17.69 27.28
N LEU A 116 16.32 -17.45 28.53
CA LEU A 116 14.94 -17.36 28.97
C LEU A 116 14.84 -16.38 30.14
N ALA A 117 13.98 -15.38 30.06
CA ALA A 117 13.72 -14.44 31.14
C ALA A 117 12.24 -14.42 31.51
N TYR A 118 11.91 -14.38 32.80
CA TYR A 118 10.54 -14.30 33.31
C TYR A 118 10.30 -13.01 34.09
N GLY A 119 9.19 -12.33 33.81
CA GLY A 119 8.69 -11.22 34.61
C GLY A 119 7.86 -11.73 35.78
N ILE A 120 8.25 -11.42 37.01
CA ILE A 120 7.56 -11.86 38.24
C ILE A 120 6.96 -10.67 38.96
N ALA A 121 5.64 -10.72 39.16
CA ALA A 121 4.93 -9.72 39.94
C ALA A 121 5.41 -9.72 41.41
N ASP A 122 5.90 -8.56 41.87
CA ASP A 122 6.18 -8.28 43.27
C ASP A 122 5.03 -7.45 43.87
N TYR A 123 4.27 -8.10 44.75
CA TYR A 123 3.10 -7.52 45.42
C TYR A 123 3.44 -6.80 46.73
N GLY A 124 4.71 -6.46 46.98
CA GLY A 124 5.11 -5.57 48.08
C GLY A 124 4.72 -6.08 49.47
N GLY A 125 4.83 -7.39 49.72
CA GLY A 125 4.73 -7.95 51.07
C GLY A 125 3.35 -7.92 51.76
N LYS A 126 2.23 -7.65 51.08
CA LYS A 126 0.90 -7.80 51.70
C LYS A 126 0.62 -9.29 52.03
N ARG A 127 0.53 -9.59 53.33
CA ARG A 127 0.38 -10.94 53.93
C ARG A 127 -0.76 -11.74 53.26
N ARG A 128 -0.42 -12.69 52.39
CA ARG A 128 -1.36 -13.73 51.93
C ARG A 128 -1.61 -14.78 53.04
N PRO A 129 -2.84 -15.32 53.18
CA PRO A 129 -3.17 -16.35 54.17
C PRO A 129 -2.24 -17.57 54.11
N ALA A 130 -1.94 -18.17 55.26
CA ALA A 130 -0.92 -19.22 55.42
C ALA A 130 -1.16 -20.47 54.54
N TYR A 131 -2.42 -20.83 54.27
CA TYR A 131 -2.77 -21.98 53.40
C TYR A 131 -2.33 -21.78 51.93
N ARG A 132 -2.27 -20.54 51.44
CA ARG A 132 -1.77 -20.22 50.09
C ARG A 132 -0.23 -20.25 50.00
N ARG A 133 0.48 -20.06 51.13
CA ARG A 133 1.95 -20.23 51.22
C ARG A 133 2.37 -21.69 51.21
N LEU A 134 1.58 -22.57 51.83
CA LEU A 134 1.80 -24.02 51.79
C LEU A 134 1.56 -24.58 50.38
N GLY A 135 0.47 -24.17 49.73
CA GLY A 135 0.17 -24.52 48.34
C GLY A 135 1.22 -24.01 47.34
N SER A 136 1.76 -22.80 47.52
CA SER A 136 2.87 -22.28 46.71
C SER A 136 4.14 -23.10 46.89
N ARG A 137 4.57 -23.40 48.13
CA ARG A 137 5.76 -24.22 48.37
C ARG A 137 5.63 -25.65 47.86
N MET A 138 4.45 -26.27 48.00
CA MET A 138 4.19 -27.58 47.42
C MET A 138 4.22 -27.53 45.90
N ARG A 139 3.66 -26.49 45.27
CA ARG A 139 3.72 -26.28 43.81
C ARG A 139 5.14 -26.09 43.31
N ASP A 140 5.94 -25.30 44.01
CA ASP A 140 7.34 -25.01 43.67
C ASP A 140 8.22 -26.26 43.83
N MET A 141 7.96 -27.07 44.87
CA MET A 141 8.63 -28.36 45.10
C MET A 141 8.21 -29.40 44.05
N LEU A 142 6.92 -29.46 43.69
CA LEU A 142 6.41 -30.34 42.63
C LEU A 142 6.98 -29.95 41.26
N PHE A 143 7.06 -28.65 40.95
CA PHE A 143 7.67 -28.13 39.72
C PHE A 143 9.17 -28.45 39.66
N SER A 144 9.91 -28.21 40.74
CA SER A 144 11.36 -28.49 40.78
C SER A 144 11.65 -29.98 40.60
N TYR A 145 10.86 -30.87 41.23
CA TYR A 145 11.05 -32.31 41.15
C TYR A 145 10.57 -32.93 39.83
N ILE A 146 9.45 -32.48 39.28
CA ILE A 146 8.85 -33.05 38.05
C ILE A 146 9.47 -32.49 36.76
N ILE A 147 9.81 -31.19 36.74
CA ILE A 147 10.22 -30.48 35.52
C ILE A 147 11.75 -30.31 35.45
N GLY A 148 12.45 -30.42 36.58
CA GLY A 148 13.90 -30.22 36.63
C GLY A 148 14.30 -28.76 36.42
N ALA A 149 13.47 -27.80 36.84
CA ALA A 149 13.78 -26.38 36.78
C ALA A 149 15.02 -26.05 37.64
N PRO A 150 15.92 -25.15 37.19
CA PRO A 150 17.02 -24.65 38.02
C PRO A 150 16.48 -24.08 39.33
N TRP A 151 17.16 -24.38 40.44
CA TRP A 151 16.70 -23.98 41.77
C TRP A 151 16.60 -22.45 41.88
N GLY A 152 15.42 -21.93 42.22
CA GLY A 152 15.16 -20.50 42.38
C GLY A 152 14.37 -19.80 41.26
N ILE A 153 14.13 -20.48 40.11
CA ILE A 153 13.40 -19.88 38.98
C ILE A 153 11.88 -19.99 39.18
N LYS A 154 11.19 -18.84 39.18
CA LYS A 154 9.71 -18.78 39.15
C LYS A 154 9.22 -18.67 37.72
N VAL A 155 8.07 -19.28 37.41
CA VAL A 155 7.47 -19.24 36.07
C VAL A 155 6.30 -18.26 36.03
N SER A 156 6.14 -17.58 34.89
CA SER A 156 5.09 -16.58 34.64
C SER A 156 4.65 -16.63 33.18
N SER A 157 3.47 -16.08 32.89
CA SER A 157 3.00 -15.83 31.52
C SER A 157 3.82 -14.74 30.83
N LEU A 158 4.31 -13.74 31.56
CA LEU A 158 5.24 -12.71 31.05
C LEU A 158 6.65 -13.28 30.92
N ARG A 159 7.15 -13.41 29.69
CA ARG A 159 8.48 -13.98 29.43
C ARG A 159 9.10 -13.52 28.11
N ALA A 160 10.41 -13.67 27.97
CA ALA A 160 11.16 -13.54 26.72
C ALA A 160 12.13 -14.73 26.53
N MET A 161 12.31 -15.21 25.30
CA MET A 161 13.01 -16.46 24.97
C MET A 161 13.80 -16.32 23.67
N LYS A 162 15.00 -16.92 23.60
CA LYS A 162 15.73 -17.01 22.33
C LYS A 162 15.01 -17.92 21.32
N ALA A 163 15.21 -17.65 20.03
CA ALA A 163 14.61 -18.43 18.95
C ALA A 163 14.84 -19.95 19.06
N TRP A 164 16.04 -20.38 19.44
CA TRP A 164 16.37 -21.79 19.57
C TRP A 164 15.59 -22.48 20.72
N VAL A 165 15.23 -21.74 21.77
CA VAL A 165 14.44 -22.25 22.91
C VAL A 165 13.01 -22.58 22.45
N VAL A 166 12.45 -21.73 21.60
CA VAL A 166 11.11 -21.93 21.01
C VAL A 166 11.12 -23.10 20.02
N ALA A 167 12.11 -23.15 19.13
CA ALA A 167 12.26 -24.24 18.16
C ALA A 167 12.36 -25.63 18.82
N ASP A 168 12.90 -25.69 20.03
CA ASP A 168 13.07 -26.92 20.79
C ASP A 168 11.76 -27.52 21.33
N VAL A 169 10.72 -26.71 21.50
CA VAL A 169 9.46 -27.11 22.13
C VAL A 169 8.29 -27.26 21.16
N MET A 170 8.41 -26.75 19.94
CA MET A 170 7.44 -26.91 18.86
C MET A 170 7.28 -28.40 18.46
N GLY A 171 6.05 -28.81 18.09
CA GLY A 171 5.77 -30.15 17.55
C GLY A 171 5.53 -31.30 18.55
N ASN A 172 5.46 -31.03 19.87
CA ASN A 172 5.06 -32.00 20.90
C ASN A 172 3.56 -31.87 21.25
N GLY A 173 2.92 -32.93 21.77
CA GLY A 173 1.48 -32.97 22.10
C GLY A 173 1.03 -32.00 23.22
N PHE A 174 0.50 -32.48 24.35
CA PHE A 174 0.10 -31.59 25.45
C PHE A 174 1.22 -30.60 25.80
N PHE A 175 0.91 -29.30 25.78
CA PHE A 175 1.89 -28.22 25.83
C PHE A 175 1.70 -27.35 27.07
N TYR A 176 2.69 -27.38 27.96
CA TYR A 176 2.89 -26.35 28.98
C TYR A 176 4.27 -25.74 28.74
N LEU A 177 4.30 -24.52 28.19
CA LEU A 177 5.50 -23.94 27.58
C LEU A 177 6.74 -24.00 28.48
N SER A 178 6.63 -23.57 29.74
CA SER A 178 7.76 -23.58 30.69
C SER A 178 8.25 -24.99 31.02
N ALA A 179 7.35 -25.98 31.09
CA ALA A 179 7.72 -27.37 31.36
C ALA A 179 8.37 -28.01 30.13
N ALA A 180 7.84 -27.72 28.94
CA ALA A 180 8.39 -28.17 27.68
C ALA A 180 9.83 -27.65 27.47
N VAL A 181 10.06 -26.36 27.71
CA VAL A 181 11.37 -25.71 27.54
C VAL A 181 12.43 -26.37 28.44
N LEU A 182 12.13 -26.48 29.73
CA LEU A 182 13.08 -27.02 30.71
C LEU A 182 13.35 -28.51 30.49
N LYS A 183 12.32 -29.29 30.15
CA LYS A 183 12.47 -30.72 29.85
C LYS A 183 13.25 -30.96 28.54
N SER A 184 13.02 -30.15 27.50
CA SER A 184 13.77 -30.24 26.23
C SER A 184 15.25 -29.91 26.42
N ALA A 185 15.56 -28.82 27.11
CA ALA A 185 16.95 -28.42 27.39
C ALA A 185 17.71 -29.53 28.14
N LYS A 186 17.08 -30.10 29.18
CA LYS A 186 17.65 -31.24 29.94
C LYS A 186 17.85 -32.49 29.07
N LYS A 187 16.85 -32.86 28.25
CA LYS A 187 16.94 -34.03 27.35
C LYS A 187 18.05 -33.89 26.31
N LYS A 188 18.30 -32.66 25.83
CA LYS A 188 19.31 -32.34 24.81
C LYS A 188 20.68 -31.97 25.39
N GLY A 189 20.86 -32.05 26.71
CA GLY A 189 22.12 -31.73 27.39
C GLY A 189 22.53 -30.25 27.29
N ARG A 190 21.58 -29.33 27.05
CA ARG A 190 21.86 -27.89 26.94
C ARG A 190 21.80 -27.21 28.30
N ASN A 191 22.80 -26.38 28.60
CA ASN A 191 22.80 -25.56 29.80
C ASN A 191 22.00 -24.27 29.56
N LEU A 192 20.72 -24.26 29.95
CA LEU A 192 19.81 -23.14 29.72
C LEU A 192 19.95 -22.09 30.82
N ARG A 193 20.32 -20.86 30.45
CA ARG A 193 20.46 -19.74 31.39
C ARG A 193 19.11 -19.02 31.55
N ALA A 194 18.45 -19.21 32.70
CA ALA A 194 17.17 -18.59 33.01
C ALA A 194 17.28 -17.51 34.10
N GLU A 195 16.55 -16.41 33.96
CA GLU A 195 16.53 -15.30 34.93
C GLU A 195 15.11 -14.82 35.27
N ASN A 196 14.95 -14.23 36.46
CA ASN A 196 13.69 -13.68 36.96
C ASN A 196 13.85 -12.19 37.23
N LEU A 197 13.07 -11.35 36.55
CA LEU A 197 13.04 -9.90 36.77
C LEU A 197 11.75 -9.53 37.54
N PRO A 198 11.84 -8.86 38.70
CA PRO A 198 10.67 -8.43 39.45
C PRO A 198 10.01 -7.19 38.82
N TYR A 199 8.69 -7.07 38.91
CA TYR A 199 7.95 -5.87 38.50
C TYR A 199 6.75 -5.58 39.41
N GLN A 200 6.32 -4.31 39.44
CA GLN A 200 5.09 -3.91 40.14
C GLN A 200 3.88 -3.97 39.20
N PRO A 201 2.82 -4.75 39.51
CA PRO A 201 1.65 -4.87 38.65
C PRO A 201 0.81 -3.58 38.58
N SER A 202 0.22 -3.33 37.40
CA SER A 202 -0.75 -2.24 37.19
C SER A 202 -2.10 -2.52 37.87
N VAL A 203 -2.85 -1.47 38.23
CA VAL A 203 -4.15 -1.60 38.91
C VAL A 203 -5.21 -2.15 37.94
N ARG A 204 -5.95 -3.19 38.38
CA ARG A 204 -6.95 -3.90 37.58
C ARG A 204 -8.15 -3.01 37.23
N HIS A 205 -8.44 -2.84 35.94
CA HIS A 205 -9.70 -2.30 35.43
C HIS A 205 -10.52 -3.46 34.84
N ASP A 206 -11.46 -3.99 35.63
CA ASP A 206 -12.41 -5.08 35.34
C ASP A 206 -11.93 -6.55 35.31
N GLY A 207 -12.77 -7.44 35.86
CA GLY A 207 -12.70 -8.91 35.72
C GLY A 207 -12.43 -9.72 37.01
N LYS A 208 -13.36 -10.62 37.39
CA LYS A 208 -13.14 -11.70 38.39
C LYS A 208 -12.42 -12.88 37.72
N SER A 209 -11.41 -13.45 38.39
CA SER A 209 -10.64 -14.60 37.88
C SER A 209 -11.55 -15.80 37.55
N GLY A 210 -11.58 -16.21 36.28
CA GLY A 210 -12.51 -17.21 35.73
C GLY A 210 -12.13 -18.68 35.92
N TYR A 211 -11.09 -19.01 36.69
CA TYR A 211 -10.69 -20.41 36.91
C TYR A 211 -11.47 -21.04 38.06
N SER A 212 -12.26 -22.07 37.76
CA SER A 212 -12.83 -22.96 38.79
C SER A 212 -11.73 -23.86 39.39
N ILE A 213 -11.89 -24.27 40.65
CA ILE A 213 -10.96 -25.19 41.33
C ILE A 213 -10.77 -26.49 40.53
N ALA A 214 -11.83 -26.97 39.86
CA ALA A 214 -11.80 -28.15 39.01
C ALA A 214 -10.88 -28.00 37.78
N SER A 215 -10.88 -26.83 37.13
CA SER A 215 -9.97 -26.54 36.01
C SER A 215 -8.50 -26.50 36.43
N LEU A 216 -8.20 -25.99 37.62
CA LEU A 216 -6.84 -26.01 38.19
C LEU A 216 -6.37 -27.43 38.49
N LEU A 217 -7.22 -28.25 39.11
CA LEU A 217 -6.89 -29.66 39.40
C LEU A 217 -6.67 -30.48 38.13
N ARG A 218 -7.49 -30.28 37.09
CA ARG A 218 -7.32 -30.93 35.78
C ARG A 218 -6.01 -30.51 35.11
N LEU A 219 -5.66 -29.22 35.15
CA LEU A 219 -4.39 -28.71 34.62
C LEU A 219 -3.19 -29.36 35.32
N TYR A 220 -3.20 -29.40 36.65
CA TYR A 220 -2.12 -30.03 37.43
C TYR A 220 -2.04 -31.55 37.18
N GLY A 221 -3.19 -32.23 37.08
CA GLY A 221 -3.23 -33.66 36.73
C GLY A 221 -2.61 -33.94 35.36
N ASN A 222 -2.92 -33.13 34.35
CA ASN A 222 -2.35 -33.27 33.01
C ASN A 222 -0.83 -32.98 32.99
N ILE A 223 -0.35 -31.99 33.73
CA ILE A 223 1.10 -31.71 33.83
C ILE A 223 1.84 -32.91 34.42
N ILE A 224 1.33 -33.51 35.50
CA ILE A 224 1.95 -34.68 36.12
C ILE A 224 1.92 -35.87 35.16
N TRP A 225 0.78 -36.10 34.50
CA TRP A 225 0.60 -37.23 33.57
C TRP A 225 1.53 -37.15 32.36
N TYR A 226 1.60 -36.01 31.68
CA TYR A 226 2.39 -35.85 30.45
C TYR A 226 3.87 -35.56 30.69
N TYR A 227 4.21 -34.86 31.77
CA TYR A 227 5.59 -34.42 32.00
C TYR A 227 6.30 -35.17 33.13
N GLY A 228 5.60 -35.68 34.13
CA GLY A 228 6.18 -36.35 35.30
C GLY A 228 6.25 -37.87 35.23
N LEU A 229 5.28 -38.53 34.60
CA LEU A 229 5.37 -39.96 34.31
C LEU A 229 6.08 -40.14 32.97
N ASN A 230 7.22 -40.82 32.97
CA ASN A 230 8.06 -41.06 31.79
C ASN A 230 7.44 -42.10 30.81
N LEU A 231 6.12 -42.10 30.67
CA LEU A 231 5.35 -42.97 29.78
C LEU A 231 5.27 -42.34 28.38
N GLY A 232 6.41 -42.21 27.73
CA GLY A 232 6.44 -41.93 26.30
C GLY A 232 5.91 -43.15 25.55
N GLY A 233 4.69 -43.10 25.03
CA GLY A 233 4.31 -44.10 24.02
C GLY A 233 2.83 -44.31 23.69
N TRP A 234 1.85 -43.88 24.47
CA TRP A 234 0.46 -44.28 24.21
C TRP A 234 -0.50 -43.08 24.10
N GLY A 235 -0.81 -42.73 22.84
CA GLY A 235 -1.89 -41.82 22.48
C GLY A 235 -1.66 -41.21 21.10
N LYS A 236 -2.60 -41.41 20.16
CA LYS A 236 -2.64 -40.67 18.88
C LYS A 236 -2.43 -39.18 19.16
N LYS A 237 -1.57 -38.50 18.37
CA LYS A 237 -1.46 -37.03 18.36
C LYS A 237 -2.87 -36.44 18.21
N ARG A 238 -3.48 -35.99 19.30
CA ARG A 238 -4.68 -35.14 19.23
C ARG A 238 -4.20 -33.77 18.74
N GLU A 239 -4.90 -33.21 17.76
CA GLU A 239 -4.73 -31.80 17.42
C GLU A 239 -4.90 -30.96 18.68
N VAL A 240 -3.90 -30.13 18.97
CA VAL A 240 -3.82 -29.35 20.23
C VAL A 240 -4.75 -28.13 20.17
N TYR A 241 -5.05 -27.65 18.96
CA TYR A 241 -5.96 -26.56 18.63
C TYR A 241 -6.39 -26.70 17.16
N GLY A 242 -7.51 -26.09 16.77
CA GLY A 242 -7.92 -25.91 15.38
C GLY A 242 -7.91 -24.43 15.00
N ILE A 243 -7.48 -24.10 13.79
CA ILE A 243 -7.42 -22.72 13.28
C ILE A 243 -8.61 -22.50 12.34
N LYS A 244 -9.42 -21.50 12.67
CA LYS A 244 -10.50 -21.02 11.81
C LYS A 244 -9.98 -20.11 10.70
N GLU A 245 -9.14 -19.14 11.06
CA GLU A 245 -8.62 -18.14 10.12
C GLU A 245 -7.29 -17.55 10.65
N ILE A 246 -6.37 -17.21 9.74
CA ILE A 246 -5.20 -16.38 10.05
C ILE A 246 -5.31 -15.10 9.23
N ILE A 247 -5.30 -13.97 9.91
CA ILE A 247 -5.46 -12.65 9.33
C ILE A 247 -4.17 -11.86 9.55
N GLN A 248 -3.61 -11.31 8.48
CA GLN A 248 -2.46 -10.42 8.54
C GLN A 248 -2.85 -9.07 7.94
N SER A 249 -2.09 -8.04 8.29
CA SER A 249 -2.24 -6.75 7.60
C SER A 249 -1.97 -6.96 6.11
N PRO A 250 -2.83 -6.41 5.23
CA PRO A 250 -2.58 -6.45 3.80
C PRO A 250 -1.25 -5.75 3.47
N LYS A 251 -0.56 -6.27 2.46
CA LYS A 251 0.67 -5.71 1.93
C LYS A 251 0.49 -5.37 0.47
N LEU A 252 0.80 -4.15 0.10
CA LEU A 252 0.57 -3.60 -1.22
C LEU A 252 1.89 -3.30 -1.90
N LEU A 253 2.12 -3.90 -3.07
CA LEU A 253 3.21 -3.51 -3.94
C LEU A 253 2.79 -2.26 -4.72
N VAL A 254 3.51 -1.16 -4.50
CA VAL A 254 3.35 0.09 -5.26
C VAL A 254 4.40 0.12 -6.36
N LEU A 255 3.94 0.16 -7.61
CA LEU A 255 4.83 0.26 -8.78
C LEU A 255 5.04 1.73 -9.14
N GLY A 256 6.26 2.23 -8.91
CA GLY A 256 6.67 3.62 -9.14
C GLY A 256 6.62 4.46 -7.86
N GLY A 257 7.65 5.26 -7.64
CA GLY A 257 7.84 6.06 -6.42
C GLY A 257 8.03 7.55 -6.68
N SER A 258 7.62 8.06 -7.84
CA SER A 258 7.69 9.49 -8.16
C SER A 258 6.63 10.28 -7.39
N ASN A 259 6.63 11.60 -7.56
CA ASN A 259 5.62 12.48 -6.94
C ASN A 259 4.17 12.10 -7.32
N CYS A 260 3.97 11.48 -8.49
CA CYS A 260 2.64 11.03 -8.91
C CYS A 260 2.10 9.82 -8.10
N GLN A 261 2.95 9.07 -7.38
CA GLN A 261 2.53 7.90 -6.58
C GLN A 261 2.57 8.18 -5.07
N LEU A 262 3.00 9.37 -4.66
CA LEU A 262 3.22 9.71 -3.26
C LEU A 262 1.93 9.60 -2.44
N HIS A 263 0.84 10.19 -2.96
CA HIS A 263 -0.47 10.15 -2.30
C HIS A 263 -1.00 8.71 -2.19
N GLY A 264 -0.75 7.86 -3.20
CA GLY A 264 -1.09 6.43 -3.14
C GLY A 264 -0.43 5.72 -1.96
N ALA A 265 0.87 5.91 -1.79
CA ALA A 265 1.60 5.34 -0.65
C ALA A 265 1.12 5.89 0.70
N GLN A 266 0.82 7.20 0.78
CA GLN A 266 0.29 7.84 1.98
C GLN A 266 -1.10 7.32 2.34
N ARG A 267 -2.00 7.21 1.35
CA ARG A 267 -3.36 6.71 1.53
C ARG A 267 -3.35 5.25 1.97
N ALA A 268 -2.52 4.40 1.36
CA ALA A 268 -2.36 3.02 1.78
C ALA A 268 -1.94 2.91 3.25
N ARG A 269 -0.94 3.71 3.67
CA ARG A 269 -0.50 3.76 5.07
C ARG A 269 -1.60 4.27 6.01
N ALA A 270 -2.35 5.29 5.61
CA ALA A 270 -3.49 5.81 6.38
C ALA A 270 -4.62 4.77 6.54
N MET A 271 -4.78 3.88 5.56
CA MET A 271 -5.69 2.72 5.60
C MET A 271 -5.11 1.53 6.39
N GLY A 272 -3.92 1.67 6.99
CA GLY A 272 -3.26 0.60 7.75
C GLY A 272 -2.62 -0.49 6.88
N VAL A 273 -2.45 -0.23 5.57
CA VAL A 273 -1.85 -1.15 4.60
C VAL A 273 -0.34 -0.96 4.59
N ASP A 274 0.38 -2.07 4.66
CA ASP A 274 1.83 -2.09 4.50
C ASP A 274 2.22 -1.90 3.04
N THR A 275 3.30 -1.18 2.76
CA THR A 275 3.71 -0.89 1.38
C THR A 275 5.13 -1.35 1.07
N VAL A 276 5.27 -1.98 -0.09
CA VAL A 276 6.54 -2.29 -0.74
C VAL A 276 6.63 -1.46 -2.00
N LEU A 277 7.70 -0.70 -2.19
CA LEU A 277 7.90 0.12 -3.36
C LEU A 277 8.83 -0.59 -4.35
N ALA A 278 8.42 -0.70 -5.61
CA ALA A 278 9.32 -1.02 -6.72
C ALA A 278 9.62 0.24 -7.54
N ASP A 279 10.86 0.71 -7.45
CA ASP A 279 11.35 1.85 -8.23
C ASP A 279 12.87 1.75 -8.41
N TYR A 280 13.35 1.90 -9.64
CA TYR A 280 14.77 1.67 -9.97
C TYR A 280 15.71 2.78 -9.47
N THR A 281 15.18 3.97 -9.17
CA THR A 281 15.98 5.08 -8.68
C THR A 281 16.46 4.83 -7.25
N GLN A 282 17.55 5.47 -6.85
CA GLN A 282 18.13 5.23 -5.53
C GLN A 282 17.30 5.87 -4.41
N ASN A 283 16.78 7.08 -4.62
CA ASN A 283 16.04 7.86 -3.63
C ASN A 283 14.75 8.45 -4.21
N PRO A 284 13.79 7.61 -4.68
CA PRO A 284 12.51 8.10 -5.15
C PRO A 284 11.73 8.73 -3.98
N PRO A 285 10.94 9.78 -4.20
CA PRO A 285 10.09 10.40 -3.17
C PRO A 285 9.27 9.39 -2.34
N GLY A 286 8.70 8.37 -3.00
CA GLY A 286 7.90 7.33 -2.35
C GLY A 286 8.66 6.45 -1.36
N ALA A 287 10.01 6.36 -1.45
CA ALA A 287 10.82 5.55 -0.53
C ALA A 287 10.80 6.09 0.90
N ALA A 288 10.56 7.39 1.08
CA ALA A 288 10.42 7.99 2.41
C ALA A 288 9.10 7.59 3.11
N ILE A 289 8.13 7.07 2.36
CA ILE A 289 6.79 6.76 2.83
C ILE A 289 6.58 5.25 2.95
N CYS A 290 7.12 4.48 2.01
CA CYS A 290 6.95 3.05 1.96
C CYS A 290 7.80 2.32 3.01
N GLY A 291 7.30 1.18 3.49
CA GLY A 291 8.00 0.38 4.50
C GLY A 291 9.26 -0.30 3.96
N VAL A 292 9.24 -0.65 2.67
CA VAL A 292 10.36 -1.26 1.94
C VAL A 292 10.50 -0.58 0.58
N HIS A 293 11.74 -0.37 0.14
CA HIS A 293 12.08 0.08 -1.21
C HIS A 293 13.00 -0.93 -1.90
N GLU A 294 12.47 -1.53 -2.96
CA GLU A 294 13.20 -2.40 -3.88
C GLU A 294 13.63 -1.61 -5.12
N ARG A 295 14.93 -1.64 -5.40
CA ARG A 295 15.55 -0.94 -6.53
C ARG A 295 15.35 -1.71 -7.84
N ILE A 296 14.09 -1.79 -8.26
CA ILE A 296 13.64 -2.59 -9.39
C ILE A 296 12.88 -1.69 -10.36
N SER A 297 13.13 -1.86 -11.67
CA SER A 297 12.34 -1.21 -12.69
C SER A 297 10.92 -1.77 -12.68
N THR A 298 9.91 -0.90 -12.72
CA THR A 298 8.50 -1.32 -12.86
C THR A 298 8.22 -2.03 -14.19
N PHE A 299 9.17 -1.97 -15.14
CA PHE A 299 9.14 -2.69 -16.40
C PHE A 299 9.78 -4.08 -16.33
N ASP A 300 10.53 -4.40 -15.27
CA ASP A 300 11.10 -5.74 -15.05
C ASP A 300 10.08 -6.60 -14.29
N VAL A 301 9.15 -7.16 -15.06
CA VAL A 301 8.05 -7.99 -14.53
C VAL A 301 8.57 -9.15 -13.69
N THR A 302 9.64 -9.82 -14.13
CA THR A 302 10.24 -10.96 -13.43
C THR A 302 10.79 -10.56 -12.06
N ALA A 303 11.52 -9.44 -11.99
CA ALA A 303 12.03 -8.93 -10.72
C ALA A 303 10.89 -8.46 -9.80
N CYS A 304 9.86 -7.82 -10.34
CA CYS A 304 8.68 -7.42 -9.55
C CYS A 304 7.92 -8.64 -8.99
N ILE A 305 7.75 -9.72 -9.76
CA ILE A 305 7.14 -10.97 -9.27
C ILE A 305 7.97 -11.57 -8.14
N ARG A 306 9.30 -11.58 -8.27
CA ARG A 306 10.20 -12.07 -7.21
C ARG A 306 10.03 -11.27 -5.92
N ALA A 307 10.05 -9.94 -6.01
CA ALA A 307 9.84 -9.06 -4.86
C ALA A 307 8.44 -9.27 -4.24
N ALA A 308 7.39 -9.34 -5.07
CA ALA A 308 6.02 -9.59 -4.62
C ALA A 308 5.92 -10.91 -3.82
N ARG A 309 6.57 -11.99 -4.28
CA ARG A 309 6.64 -13.28 -3.56
C ARG A 309 7.44 -13.18 -2.26
N GLU A 310 8.61 -12.55 -2.29
CA GLU A 310 9.50 -12.40 -1.14
C GLU A 310 8.80 -11.66 0.01
N TYR A 311 8.14 -10.55 -0.31
CA TYR A 311 7.44 -9.72 0.67
C TYR A 311 6.01 -10.17 0.97
N LYS A 312 5.53 -11.22 0.30
CA LYS A 312 4.17 -11.78 0.46
C LYS A 312 3.09 -10.72 0.31
N VAL A 313 3.17 -9.97 -0.79
CA VAL A 313 2.18 -8.93 -1.08
C VAL A 313 0.82 -9.56 -1.35
N THR A 314 -0.24 -8.89 -0.91
CA THR A 314 -1.64 -9.31 -1.07
C THR A 314 -2.37 -8.50 -2.13
N GLY A 315 -1.71 -7.49 -2.71
CA GLY A 315 -2.23 -6.68 -3.81
C GLY A 315 -1.11 -5.90 -4.50
N VAL A 316 -1.40 -5.41 -5.69
CA VAL A 316 -0.49 -4.59 -6.50
C VAL A 316 -1.23 -3.37 -7.01
N MET A 317 -0.62 -2.19 -6.92
CA MET A 317 -1.19 -0.97 -7.48
C MET A 317 -0.14 -0.12 -8.19
N THR A 318 -0.64 0.73 -9.08
CA THR A 318 0.08 1.90 -9.58
C THR A 318 -0.92 3.04 -9.78
N MET A 319 -0.43 4.25 -9.99
CA MET A 319 -1.23 5.42 -10.38
C MET A 319 -0.36 6.39 -11.16
N GLY A 320 -0.96 7.29 -11.95
CA GLY A 320 -0.22 8.34 -12.69
C GLY A 320 0.78 7.87 -13.74
N THR A 321 0.94 6.55 -13.95
CA THR A 321 1.79 5.95 -14.98
C THR A 321 1.07 4.78 -15.63
N ASP A 322 1.16 4.67 -16.95
CA ASP A 322 0.31 3.76 -17.73
C ASP A 322 0.88 2.34 -17.78
N GLN A 323 2.14 2.20 -18.18
CA GLN A 323 2.76 0.89 -18.40
C GLN A 323 2.82 0.00 -17.15
N PRO A 324 3.04 0.51 -15.93
CA PRO A 324 3.02 -0.35 -14.75
C PRO A 324 1.64 -1.00 -14.49
N VAL A 325 0.56 -0.56 -15.14
CA VAL A 325 -0.74 -1.25 -15.10
C VAL A 325 -0.64 -2.65 -15.70
N TYR A 326 0.10 -2.82 -16.81
CA TYR A 326 0.37 -4.13 -17.40
C TYR A 326 1.19 -5.00 -16.45
N THR A 327 2.28 -4.46 -15.89
CA THR A 327 3.11 -5.18 -14.92
C THR A 327 2.29 -5.63 -13.70
N ALA A 328 1.41 -4.76 -13.18
CA ALA A 328 0.52 -5.10 -12.07
C ALA A 328 -0.38 -6.28 -12.40
N ALA A 329 -1.04 -6.27 -13.57
CA ALA A 329 -1.93 -7.35 -13.99
C ALA A 329 -1.18 -8.69 -14.13
N VAL A 330 0.04 -8.69 -14.69
CA VAL A 330 0.85 -9.91 -14.82
C VAL A 330 1.29 -10.45 -13.46
N ILE A 331 1.70 -9.58 -12.52
CA ILE A 331 2.03 -10.01 -11.16
C ILE A 331 0.81 -10.63 -10.49
N CYS A 332 -0.36 -10.00 -10.62
CA CYS A 332 -1.57 -10.51 -10.00
C CYS A 332 -2.00 -11.87 -10.58
N GLU A 333 -1.92 -12.06 -11.89
CA GLU A 333 -2.21 -13.35 -12.55
C GLU A 333 -1.25 -14.45 -12.06
N GLU A 334 0.06 -14.18 -12.08
CA GLU A 334 1.10 -15.14 -11.70
C GLU A 334 1.04 -15.55 -10.21
N LEU A 335 0.52 -14.68 -9.34
CA LEU A 335 0.44 -14.90 -7.90
C LEU A 335 -0.97 -15.22 -7.39
N GLY A 336 -1.97 -15.24 -8.27
CA GLY A 336 -3.37 -15.41 -7.88
C GLY A 336 -3.89 -14.29 -6.98
N LEU A 337 -3.38 -13.06 -7.14
CA LEU A 337 -3.82 -11.89 -6.39
C LEU A 337 -5.03 -11.21 -7.07
N PRO A 338 -5.82 -10.42 -6.32
CA PRO A 338 -6.88 -9.62 -6.91
C PRO A 338 -6.35 -8.69 -8.00
N SER A 339 -7.08 -8.59 -9.11
CA SER A 339 -6.76 -7.68 -10.21
C SER A 339 -8.02 -7.04 -10.77
N LEU A 340 -7.93 -5.75 -11.11
CA LEU A 340 -8.98 -5.01 -11.81
C LEU A 340 -9.08 -5.41 -13.29
N LEU A 341 -7.96 -5.85 -13.87
CA LEU A 341 -7.85 -6.18 -15.28
C LEU A 341 -7.25 -7.57 -15.46
N SER A 342 -7.72 -8.31 -16.45
CA SER A 342 -6.93 -9.41 -17.02
C SER A 342 -5.66 -8.87 -17.69
N VAL A 343 -4.66 -9.73 -17.90
CA VAL A 343 -3.43 -9.35 -18.61
C VAL A 343 -3.72 -8.84 -20.02
N GLU A 344 -4.67 -9.46 -20.73
CA GLU A 344 -5.10 -9.01 -22.06
C GLU A 344 -5.72 -7.61 -22.02
N GLN A 345 -6.60 -7.34 -21.06
CA GLN A 345 -7.18 -6.01 -20.88
C GLN A 345 -6.12 -4.98 -20.51
N ALA A 346 -5.22 -5.30 -19.59
CA ALA A 346 -4.13 -4.42 -19.20
C ALA A 346 -3.22 -4.09 -20.39
N LEU A 347 -2.93 -5.07 -21.26
CA LEU A 347 -2.20 -4.84 -22.50
C LEU A 347 -2.97 -3.90 -23.45
N SER A 348 -4.28 -4.10 -23.59
CA SER A 348 -5.11 -3.28 -24.48
C SER A 348 -5.21 -1.81 -24.06
N VAL A 349 -5.12 -1.49 -22.76
CA VAL A 349 -5.17 -0.12 -22.23
C VAL A 349 -3.78 0.50 -22.00
N THR A 350 -2.70 -0.21 -22.33
CA THR A 350 -1.31 0.29 -22.21
C THR A 350 -0.54 0.25 -23.53
N ASN A 351 -0.99 -0.53 -24.50
CA ASN A 351 -0.37 -0.61 -25.82
C ASN A 351 -1.27 -0.01 -26.90
N LYS A 352 -0.76 1.03 -27.57
CA LYS A 352 -1.53 1.80 -28.57
C LYS A 352 -1.95 0.96 -29.78
N LYS A 353 -1.20 -0.07 -30.18
CA LYS A 353 -1.57 -0.96 -31.30
C LYS A 353 -2.85 -1.72 -30.98
N HIS A 354 -2.90 -2.37 -29.82
CA HIS A 354 -4.07 -3.12 -29.37
C HIS A 354 -5.27 -2.20 -29.16
N MET A 355 -5.04 -1.06 -28.52
CA MET A 355 -6.07 -0.04 -28.30
C MET A 355 -6.73 0.39 -29.62
N LYS A 356 -5.94 0.78 -30.62
CA LYS A 356 -6.45 1.25 -31.91
C LYS A 356 -7.19 0.16 -32.69
N GLN A 357 -6.74 -1.09 -32.58
CA GLN A 357 -7.44 -2.24 -33.17
C GLN A 357 -8.82 -2.46 -32.55
N ILE A 358 -8.95 -2.35 -31.22
CA ILE A 358 -10.25 -2.49 -30.53
C ILE A 358 -11.18 -1.34 -30.92
N LEU A 359 -10.69 -0.09 -30.87
CA LEU A 359 -11.46 1.10 -31.27
C LEU A 359 -11.99 0.97 -32.71
N SER A 360 -11.13 0.57 -33.64
CA SER A 360 -11.49 0.40 -35.06
C SER A 360 -12.53 -0.69 -35.27
N ARG A 361 -12.37 -1.85 -34.62
CA ARG A 361 -13.33 -2.97 -34.70
C ARG A 361 -14.70 -2.61 -34.11
N ALA A 362 -14.72 -1.80 -33.07
CA ALA A 362 -15.95 -1.32 -32.43
C ALA A 362 -16.59 -0.10 -33.13
N GLY A 363 -16.01 0.38 -34.22
CA GLY A 363 -16.47 1.59 -34.93
C GLY A 363 -16.42 2.84 -34.04
N ILE A 364 -15.48 2.90 -33.09
CA ILE A 364 -15.25 4.06 -32.22
C ILE A 364 -14.27 5.00 -32.93
N PRO A 365 -14.63 6.28 -33.15
CA PRO A 365 -13.78 7.22 -33.85
C PRO A 365 -12.40 7.38 -33.18
N THR A 366 -11.35 7.29 -33.98
CA THR A 366 -9.96 7.55 -33.56
C THR A 366 -9.18 8.13 -34.74
N ALA A 367 -8.03 8.76 -34.49
CA ALA A 367 -7.17 9.24 -35.57
C ALA A 367 -6.78 8.09 -36.51
N ARG A 368 -6.83 8.33 -37.83
CA ARG A 368 -6.44 7.31 -38.80
C ARG A 368 -4.96 7.00 -38.64
N TYR A 369 -4.62 5.72 -38.66
CA TYR A 369 -3.28 5.28 -38.29
C TYR A 369 -2.74 4.14 -39.16
N ARG A 370 -1.43 3.93 -39.06
CA ARG A 370 -0.65 2.81 -39.57
C ARG A 370 0.37 2.37 -38.51
N ILE A 371 0.67 1.08 -38.49
CA ILE A 371 1.81 0.56 -37.74
C ILE A 371 3.00 0.57 -38.70
N VAL A 372 4.13 1.10 -38.23
CA VAL A 372 5.33 1.27 -39.04
C VAL A 372 6.52 0.64 -38.34
N ASP A 373 7.46 0.11 -39.12
CA ASP A 373 8.67 -0.57 -38.70
C ASP A 373 9.83 -0.21 -39.64
N GLY A 374 11.02 -0.79 -39.41
CA GLY A 374 12.20 -0.55 -40.23
C GLY A 374 12.08 -0.96 -41.70
N ASN A 375 11.04 -1.72 -42.07
CA ASN A 375 10.78 -2.17 -43.45
C ASN A 375 9.75 -1.30 -44.18
N THR A 376 9.06 -0.43 -43.45
CA THR A 376 7.97 0.39 -43.97
C THR A 376 8.49 1.43 -44.95
N LYS A 377 7.83 1.55 -46.11
CA LYS A 377 8.20 2.53 -47.15
C LYS A 377 7.23 3.69 -47.19
N ALA A 378 7.72 4.90 -47.52
CA ALA A 378 6.91 6.13 -47.59
C ALA A 378 5.63 5.99 -48.43
N ARG A 379 5.65 5.20 -49.51
CA ARG A 379 4.48 4.92 -50.37
C ARG A 379 3.31 4.24 -49.63
N GLU A 380 3.59 3.52 -48.54
CA GLU A 380 2.60 2.82 -47.73
C GLU A 380 1.82 3.77 -46.81
N LEU A 381 2.26 5.03 -46.72
CA LEU A 381 1.60 6.12 -46.00
C LEU A 381 0.91 7.11 -46.95
N SER A 382 0.89 6.83 -48.26
CA SER A 382 0.38 7.75 -49.29
C SER A 382 -1.12 8.01 -49.21
N ASP A 383 -1.88 7.13 -48.56
CA ASP A 383 -3.31 7.27 -48.36
C ASP A 383 -3.67 8.11 -47.13
N MET A 384 -2.69 8.44 -46.28
CA MET A 384 -2.85 9.26 -45.08
C MET A 384 -2.62 10.75 -45.38
N LYS A 385 -3.24 11.64 -44.59
CA LYS A 385 -3.17 13.09 -44.74
C LYS A 385 -2.18 13.73 -43.76
N ALA A 386 -1.40 14.69 -44.27
CA ALA A 386 -0.55 15.55 -43.44
C ALA A 386 -1.41 16.53 -42.62
N PRO A 387 -0.94 16.98 -41.43
CA PRO A 387 0.32 16.58 -40.79
C PRO A 387 0.26 15.15 -40.26
N PHE A 388 1.41 14.51 -40.11
CA PHE A 388 1.55 13.18 -39.52
C PHE A 388 2.12 13.28 -38.11
N VAL A 389 1.81 12.30 -37.28
CA VAL A 389 2.43 12.12 -35.97
C VAL A 389 3.00 10.72 -35.86
N ILE A 390 4.26 10.60 -35.46
CA ILE A 390 4.86 9.32 -35.06
C ILE A 390 4.96 9.24 -33.55
N LYS A 391 4.65 8.07 -32.98
CA LYS A 391 4.65 7.81 -31.53
C LYS A 391 5.12 6.38 -31.25
N PRO A 392 5.81 6.12 -30.14
CA PRO A 392 6.08 4.76 -29.69
C PRO A 392 4.79 4.09 -29.21
N LEU A 393 4.71 2.76 -29.31
CA LEU A 393 3.49 2.00 -28.95
C LEU A 393 3.28 1.87 -27.44
N ASP A 394 4.36 1.89 -26.67
CA ASP A 394 4.41 1.47 -25.27
C ASP A 394 5.24 2.41 -24.38
N SER A 395 5.49 3.64 -24.83
CA SER A 395 6.22 4.66 -24.04
C SER A 395 5.28 5.63 -23.30
N GLN A 396 5.86 6.39 -22.37
CA GLN A 396 5.17 7.39 -21.54
C GLN A 396 5.95 8.71 -21.52
N GLY A 397 5.32 9.77 -21.00
CA GLY A 397 5.97 11.06 -20.80
C GLY A 397 6.29 11.81 -22.09
N GLN A 398 5.67 11.39 -23.21
CA GLN A 398 5.73 12.07 -24.51
C GLN A 398 7.13 12.13 -25.11
N ARG A 399 7.87 11.03 -24.95
CA ARG A 399 9.19 10.82 -25.54
C ARG A 399 9.03 10.14 -26.91
N GLY A 400 9.83 10.56 -27.89
CA GLY A 400 9.78 10.01 -29.25
C GLY A 400 8.49 10.35 -30.00
N ILE A 401 7.88 11.50 -29.73
CA ILE A 401 6.67 11.97 -30.42
C ILE A 401 7.01 13.16 -31.30
N TYR A 402 6.76 13.03 -32.60
CA TYR A 402 7.08 14.07 -33.59
C TYR A 402 5.89 14.36 -34.50
N LYS A 403 5.60 15.65 -34.69
CA LYS A 403 4.67 16.14 -35.73
C LYS A 403 5.47 16.55 -36.97
N VAL A 404 5.13 15.97 -38.12
CA VAL A 404 5.84 16.18 -39.40
C VAL A 404 4.85 16.35 -40.55
N TRP A 405 5.34 16.79 -41.72
CA TRP A 405 4.47 17.08 -42.88
C TRP A 405 4.65 16.10 -44.03
N GLU A 406 5.75 15.34 -44.06
CA GLU A 406 6.07 14.42 -45.14
C GLU A 406 6.29 12.98 -44.63
N PRO A 407 5.79 11.94 -45.32
CA PRO A 407 6.01 10.55 -44.93
C PRO A 407 7.50 10.16 -44.80
N GLY A 408 8.37 10.74 -45.62
CA GLY A 408 9.81 10.52 -45.53
C GLY A 408 10.42 11.07 -44.24
N GLN A 409 9.95 12.24 -43.77
CA GLN A 409 10.36 12.81 -42.49
C GLN A 409 9.88 11.94 -41.32
N LEU A 410 8.64 11.43 -41.42
CA LEU A 410 8.09 10.52 -40.40
C LEU A 410 9.00 9.30 -40.18
N LEU A 411 9.38 8.62 -41.28
CA LEU A 411 10.26 7.46 -41.21
C LEU A 411 11.69 7.84 -40.77
N GLY A 412 12.15 9.05 -41.07
CA GLY A 412 13.42 9.59 -40.57
C GLY A 412 13.48 9.69 -39.04
N HIS A 413 12.34 9.84 -38.36
CA HIS A 413 12.24 9.85 -36.90
C HIS A 413 11.99 8.46 -36.28
N LEU A 414 11.90 7.40 -37.08
CA LEU A 414 11.53 6.08 -36.59
C LEU A 414 12.56 5.51 -35.59
N GLU A 415 13.85 5.56 -35.94
CA GLU A 415 14.91 5.03 -35.07
C GLU A 415 14.91 5.71 -33.70
N ASP A 416 14.83 7.04 -33.68
CA ASP A 416 14.77 7.81 -32.44
C ASP A 416 13.48 7.53 -31.65
N THR A 417 12.34 7.42 -32.33
CA THR A 417 11.06 7.04 -31.70
C THR A 417 11.17 5.66 -31.04
N LEU A 418 11.75 4.68 -31.73
CA LEU A 418 11.92 3.32 -31.25
C LEU A 418 12.96 3.23 -30.12
N SER A 419 13.88 4.19 -30.01
CA SER A 419 14.84 4.24 -28.88
C SER A 419 14.15 4.40 -27.51
N PHE A 420 12.89 4.87 -27.49
CA PHE A 420 12.06 5.01 -26.30
C PHE A 420 10.98 3.91 -26.16
N SER A 421 10.98 2.94 -27.07
CA SER A 421 10.04 1.83 -27.17
C SER A 421 10.73 0.52 -26.79
N ARG A 422 9.97 -0.47 -26.31
CA ARG A 422 10.46 -1.86 -26.21
C ARG A 422 9.98 -2.72 -27.39
N CYS A 423 9.13 -2.15 -28.23
CA CYS A 423 8.68 -2.75 -29.49
C CYS A 423 9.57 -2.30 -30.65
N GLU A 424 9.64 -3.12 -31.69
CA GLU A 424 10.30 -2.79 -32.97
C GLU A 424 9.36 -2.03 -33.94
N GLU A 425 8.14 -1.74 -33.49
CA GLU A 425 7.09 -1.07 -34.25
C GLU A 425 6.70 0.26 -33.57
N ALA A 426 6.31 1.24 -34.37
CA ALA A 426 5.77 2.53 -33.94
C ALA A 426 4.39 2.79 -34.57
N LEU A 427 3.69 3.79 -34.03
CA LEU A 427 2.40 4.25 -34.54
C LEU A 427 2.60 5.52 -35.38
N ALA A 428 2.15 5.50 -36.62
CA ALA A 428 1.99 6.69 -37.46
C ALA A 428 0.51 7.07 -37.51
N GLU A 429 0.16 8.32 -37.23
CA GLU A 429 -1.22 8.82 -37.21
C GLU A 429 -1.36 10.09 -38.06
N GLU A 430 -2.56 10.33 -38.59
CA GLU A 430 -2.95 11.65 -39.07
C GLU A 430 -3.10 12.59 -37.86
N PHE A 431 -2.47 13.76 -37.91
CA PHE A 431 -2.64 14.80 -36.91
C PHE A 431 -4.06 15.35 -37.02
N TYR A 432 -4.78 15.35 -35.91
CA TYR A 432 -6.12 15.91 -35.82
C TYR A 432 -6.09 17.23 -35.07
N ASP A 433 -6.34 18.32 -35.78
CA ASP A 433 -6.41 19.66 -35.19
C ASP A 433 -7.61 19.76 -34.24
N SER A 434 -7.32 19.83 -32.94
CA SER A 434 -8.30 19.59 -31.88
C SER A 434 -7.86 20.15 -30.53
N GLU A 435 -8.85 20.35 -29.66
CA GLU A 435 -8.65 20.56 -28.22
C GLU A 435 -8.64 19.19 -27.51
N GLU A 436 -7.78 19.04 -26.51
CA GLU A 436 -7.68 17.80 -25.75
C GLU A 436 -8.57 17.84 -24.50
N VAL A 437 -9.44 16.85 -24.36
CA VAL A 437 -10.32 16.67 -23.22
C VAL A 437 -10.02 15.35 -22.54
N THR A 438 -10.09 15.33 -21.21
CA THR A 438 -9.93 14.12 -20.41
C THR A 438 -11.22 13.81 -19.68
N VAL A 439 -11.68 12.57 -19.75
CA VAL A 439 -12.81 12.04 -18.99
C VAL A 439 -12.26 11.07 -17.95
N SER A 440 -12.47 11.39 -16.68
CA SER A 440 -12.04 10.56 -15.56
C SER A 440 -13.26 10.04 -14.81
N GLY A 441 -13.26 8.75 -14.51
CA GLY A 441 -14.42 8.03 -14.06
C GLY A 441 -14.10 6.80 -13.20
N TRP A 442 -15.15 6.19 -12.68
CA TRP A 442 -15.09 4.91 -12.00
C TRP A 442 -16.12 3.96 -12.62
N ILE A 443 -15.71 2.73 -12.92
CA ILE A 443 -16.61 1.68 -13.39
C ILE A 443 -16.94 0.79 -12.20
N LYS A 444 -18.22 0.48 -12.01
CA LYS A 444 -18.70 -0.49 -11.03
C LYS A 444 -19.79 -1.34 -11.67
N ASP A 445 -19.61 -2.66 -11.69
CA ASP A 445 -20.55 -3.59 -12.29
C ASP A 445 -20.94 -3.20 -13.74
N ARG A 446 -19.95 -2.79 -14.54
CA ARG A 446 -20.06 -2.26 -15.92
C ARG A 446 -20.78 -0.92 -16.07
N VAL A 447 -21.15 -0.26 -14.98
CA VAL A 447 -21.69 1.10 -15.00
C VAL A 447 -20.55 2.10 -14.84
N LEU A 448 -20.34 2.95 -15.84
CA LEU A 448 -19.37 4.05 -15.79
C LEU A 448 -20.00 5.28 -15.11
N TYR A 449 -19.42 5.68 -13.98
CA TYR A 449 -19.65 6.96 -13.32
C TYR A 449 -18.59 7.95 -13.81
N ILE A 450 -18.99 8.94 -14.59
CA ILE A 450 -18.09 10.02 -15.01
C ILE A 450 -17.93 10.98 -13.84
N LEU A 451 -16.71 11.08 -13.31
CA LEU A 451 -16.37 11.89 -12.15
C LEU A 451 -16.02 13.32 -12.58
N THR A 452 -15.20 13.46 -13.61
CA THR A 452 -14.79 14.77 -14.15
C THR A 452 -14.61 14.71 -15.67
N VAL A 453 -14.85 15.85 -16.32
CA VAL A 453 -14.50 16.11 -17.72
C VAL A 453 -13.68 17.39 -17.73
N THR A 454 -12.40 17.29 -18.09
CA THR A 454 -11.44 18.39 -17.96
C THR A 454 -10.80 18.74 -19.29
N ASP A 455 -10.54 20.02 -19.53
CA ASP A 455 -9.61 20.41 -20.59
C ASP A 455 -8.19 20.00 -20.19
N ARG A 456 -7.41 19.45 -21.13
CA ARG A 456 -5.99 19.12 -20.96
C ARG A 456 -5.17 20.16 -21.71
N LEU A 457 -4.54 21.06 -20.97
CA LEU A 457 -3.88 22.25 -21.53
C LEU A 457 -2.48 21.93 -22.07
N LEU A 458 -2.26 22.35 -23.32
CA LEU A 458 -1.11 22.18 -24.21
C LEU A 458 0.11 23.06 -23.91
N TYR A 459 1.32 22.53 -23.78
CA TYR A 459 2.50 23.35 -24.05
C TYR A 459 2.46 23.78 -25.53
N PRO A 460 2.59 25.09 -25.85
CA PRO A 460 2.45 25.59 -27.22
C PRO A 460 3.74 25.35 -28.04
N ASP A 461 4.07 24.09 -28.32
CA ASP A 461 5.17 23.69 -29.21
C ASP A 461 4.61 23.12 -30.53
N GLN A 462 5.18 23.54 -31.66
CA GLN A 462 4.78 23.11 -32.99
C GLN A 462 5.36 21.75 -33.40
N THR A 463 6.47 21.32 -32.80
CA THR A 463 7.21 20.10 -33.14
C THR A 463 6.95 18.99 -32.12
N HIS A 464 7.13 19.28 -30.83
CA HIS A 464 6.89 18.32 -29.75
C HIS A 464 5.50 18.53 -29.15
N ILE A 465 4.54 17.73 -29.62
CA ILE A 465 3.16 17.90 -29.19
C ILE A 465 2.86 17.16 -27.88
N GLY A 466 1.93 17.75 -27.13
CA GLY A 466 1.22 17.07 -26.06
C GLY A 466 1.66 17.39 -24.64
N VAL A 467 2.79 18.06 -24.41
CA VAL A 467 3.30 18.34 -23.04
C VAL A 467 2.23 19.07 -22.24
N CYS A 468 1.65 18.40 -21.24
CA CYS A 468 0.54 18.98 -20.48
C CYS A 468 1.05 20.00 -19.46
N THR A 469 0.47 21.20 -19.50
CA THR A 469 0.72 22.34 -18.61
C THR A 469 -0.36 22.52 -17.54
N GLY A 470 -1.49 21.83 -17.66
CA GLY A 470 -2.54 21.90 -16.65
C GLY A 470 -3.83 21.22 -17.06
N HIS A 471 -4.76 21.16 -16.11
CA HIS A 471 -6.12 20.66 -16.32
C HIS A 471 -7.14 21.66 -15.80
N ARG A 472 -8.26 21.83 -16.52
CA ARG A 472 -9.38 22.68 -16.10
C ARG A 472 -10.68 21.89 -16.02
N PHE A 473 -11.30 21.88 -14.85
CA PHE A 473 -12.65 21.37 -14.63
C PHE A 473 -13.60 22.52 -14.24
N PRO A 474 -14.80 22.58 -14.84
CA PRO A 474 -15.27 21.76 -15.94
C PRO A 474 -14.58 22.11 -17.27
N SER A 475 -14.61 21.18 -18.23
CA SER A 475 -14.20 21.44 -19.62
C SER A 475 -15.05 22.52 -20.28
N VAL A 476 -14.48 23.26 -21.24
CA VAL A 476 -15.27 24.17 -22.10
C VAL A 476 -16.25 23.44 -23.00
N HIS A 477 -16.06 22.14 -23.22
CA HIS A 477 -16.92 21.29 -24.04
C HIS A 477 -18.03 20.57 -23.24
N MET A 478 -18.43 21.12 -22.10
CA MET A 478 -19.55 20.55 -21.32
C MET A 478 -20.90 20.63 -22.04
N ASP A 479 -21.04 21.49 -23.05
CA ASP A 479 -22.20 21.49 -23.95
C ASP A 479 -22.32 20.17 -24.74
N MET A 480 -21.20 19.49 -25.01
CA MET A 480 -21.14 18.17 -25.65
C MET A 480 -21.17 17.01 -24.64
N TYR A 481 -21.53 17.24 -23.37
CA TYR A 481 -21.43 16.20 -22.32
C TYR A 481 -22.17 14.90 -22.67
N GLY A 482 -23.32 14.96 -23.33
CA GLY A 482 -24.05 13.78 -23.80
C GLY A 482 -23.23 12.91 -24.76
N GLU A 483 -22.60 13.52 -25.76
CA GLU A 483 -21.76 12.81 -26.74
C GLU A 483 -20.48 12.25 -26.10
N ILE A 484 -19.85 13.04 -25.21
CA ILE A 484 -18.67 12.64 -24.42
C ILE A 484 -19.01 11.44 -23.54
N LYS A 485 -20.18 11.46 -22.92
CA LYS A 485 -20.69 10.38 -22.08
C LYS A 485 -20.89 9.12 -22.92
N ASP A 486 -21.62 9.21 -24.03
CA ASP A 486 -21.94 8.07 -24.89
C ASP A 486 -20.69 7.40 -25.47
N ILE A 487 -19.72 8.18 -25.98
CA ILE A 487 -18.46 7.61 -26.49
C ILE A 487 -17.65 6.94 -25.38
N SER A 488 -17.65 7.51 -24.17
CA SER A 488 -16.96 6.95 -23.01
C SER A 488 -17.57 5.61 -22.57
N PHE A 489 -18.89 5.47 -22.57
CA PHE A 489 -19.57 4.19 -22.33
C PHE A 489 -19.22 3.15 -23.39
N ARG A 490 -19.26 3.52 -24.67
CA ARG A 490 -18.90 2.62 -25.78
C ARG A 490 -17.45 2.15 -25.67
N VAL A 491 -16.53 3.02 -25.26
CA VAL A 491 -15.13 2.66 -25.00
C VAL A 491 -15.04 1.67 -23.83
N ALA A 492 -15.67 1.96 -22.69
CA ALA A 492 -15.65 1.05 -21.54
C ALA A 492 -16.19 -0.35 -21.91
N GLU A 493 -17.27 -0.40 -22.69
CA GLU A 493 -17.87 -1.65 -23.19
C GLU A 493 -16.95 -2.38 -24.17
N ALA A 494 -16.38 -1.69 -25.16
CA ALA A 494 -15.51 -2.30 -26.18
C ALA A 494 -14.24 -2.93 -25.60
N PHE A 495 -13.73 -2.38 -24.49
CA PHE A 495 -12.58 -2.92 -23.75
C PHE A 495 -13.00 -3.92 -22.65
N GLY A 496 -14.31 -4.19 -22.50
CA GLY A 496 -14.84 -5.16 -21.55
C GLY A 496 -14.60 -4.80 -20.09
N LEU A 497 -14.45 -3.51 -19.78
CA LEU A 497 -14.13 -3.04 -18.43
C LEU A 497 -15.33 -3.24 -17.50
N LYS A 498 -15.10 -3.87 -16.34
CA LYS A 498 -16.16 -4.20 -15.38
C LYS A 498 -16.13 -3.36 -14.13
N ASP A 499 -14.93 -3.15 -13.60
CA ASP A 499 -14.70 -2.42 -12.35
C ASP A 499 -13.37 -1.66 -12.46
N GLY A 500 -13.26 -0.53 -11.75
CA GLY A 500 -12.00 0.19 -11.58
C GLY A 500 -11.97 1.60 -12.17
N PRO A 501 -10.82 2.29 -12.08
CA PRO A 501 -10.67 3.65 -12.57
C PRO A 501 -10.69 3.69 -14.10
N PHE A 502 -11.38 4.68 -14.65
CA PHE A 502 -11.47 4.94 -16.08
C PHE A 502 -10.87 6.30 -16.39
N TYR A 503 -9.95 6.36 -17.34
CA TYR A 503 -9.33 7.59 -17.79
C TYR A 503 -9.25 7.59 -19.32
N LEU A 504 -9.96 8.51 -19.97
CA LEU A 504 -10.05 8.59 -21.42
C LEU A 504 -9.62 9.97 -21.90
N GLN A 505 -8.70 10.00 -22.85
CA GLN A 505 -8.33 11.20 -23.58
C GLN A 505 -9.08 11.25 -24.91
N LEU A 506 -9.76 12.37 -25.11
CA LEU A 506 -10.54 12.72 -26.28
C LEU A 506 -9.88 13.90 -27.01
N LEU A 507 -10.02 13.88 -28.32
CA LEU A 507 -9.70 15.00 -29.21
C LEU A 507 -11.01 15.54 -29.76
N ILE A 508 -11.30 16.81 -29.48
CA ILE A 508 -12.52 17.48 -29.96
C ILE A 508 -12.12 18.50 -31.02
N GLY A 509 -12.54 18.28 -32.26
CA GLY A 509 -12.24 19.16 -33.38
C GLY A 509 -13.42 19.30 -34.34
N LYS A 510 -13.17 19.88 -35.51
CA LYS A 510 -14.23 20.20 -36.50
C LYS A 510 -14.97 18.98 -37.06
N GLU A 511 -14.32 17.80 -37.01
CA GLU A 511 -14.91 16.53 -37.47
C GLU A 511 -15.60 15.74 -36.34
N GLY A 512 -15.73 16.32 -35.13
CA GLY A 512 -16.33 15.69 -33.96
C GLY A 512 -15.32 15.12 -32.96
N ILE A 513 -15.78 14.19 -32.11
CA ILE A 513 -14.98 13.60 -31.04
C ILE A 513 -14.20 12.38 -31.58
N LYS A 514 -12.88 12.33 -31.32
CA LYS A 514 -12.03 11.16 -31.57
C LYS A 514 -11.36 10.69 -30.28
N VAL A 515 -11.26 9.39 -30.06
CA VAL A 515 -10.52 8.80 -28.94
C VAL A 515 -9.04 8.82 -29.24
N ASN A 516 -8.25 9.44 -28.35
CA ASN A 516 -6.79 9.45 -28.43
C ASN A 516 -6.20 8.25 -27.71
N GLU A 517 -6.47 8.15 -26.40
CA GLU A 517 -5.83 7.21 -25.48
C GLU A 517 -6.79 6.83 -24.34
N LEU A 518 -6.82 5.55 -24.00
CA LEU A 518 -7.51 5.02 -22.83
C LEU A 518 -6.46 4.52 -21.83
N ALA A 519 -6.64 4.80 -20.55
CA ALA A 519 -5.90 4.20 -19.47
C ALA A 519 -6.86 3.77 -18.35
N SER A 520 -6.51 2.70 -17.64
CA SER A 520 -7.30 2.18 -16.53
C SER A 520 -6.61 2.45 -15.20
N ARG A 521 -6.38 3.73 -14.91
CA ARG A 521 -5.67 4.24 -13.73
C ARG A 521 -6.06 5.70 -13.47
N ILE A 522 -5.85 6.17 -12.24
CA ILE A 522 -6.03 7.60 -11.89
C ILE A 522 -5.01 8.46 -12.63
N GLY A 523 -5.46 9.56 -13.25
CA GLY A 523 -4.65 10.52 -13.98
C GLY A 523 -3.51 11.14 -13.18
N GLY A 524 -2.36 11.30 -13.82
CA GLY A 524 -1.15 11.89 -13.23
C GLY A 524 -1.19 13.41 -13.04
N ALA A 525 -2.36 14.03 -13.12
CA ALA A 525 -2.56 15.46 -12.91
C ALA A 525 -3.27 15.74 -11.57
N PHE A 526 -2.92 14.99 -10.52
CA PHE A 526 -3.47 15.14 -9.15
C PHE A 526 -4.98 14.93 -9.08
N GLU A 527 -5.51 14.04 -9.92
CA GLU A 527 -6.93 13.65 -9.92
C GLU A 527 -7.36 13.05 -8.59
N ASP A 528 -6.46 12.36 -7.90
CA ASP A 528 -6.66 11.84 -6.56
C ASP A 528 -6.90 12.93 -5.49
N VAL A 529 -6.54 14.19 -5.76
CA VAL A 529 -6.79 15.32 -4.86
C VAL A 529 -8.15 15.96 -5.17
N PHE A 530 -8.38 16.36 -6.42
CA PHE A 530 -9.56 17.16 -6.75
C PHE A 530 -10.82 16.31 -7.02
N ILE A 531 -10.71 15.06 -7.48
CA ILE A 531 -11.89 14.20 -7.69
C ILE A 531 -12.65 13.95 -6.38
N PRO A 532 -12.00 13.57 -5.26
CA PRO A 532 -12.70 13.43 -3.99
C PRO A 532 -13.34 14.74 -3.52
N TRP A 533 -12.66 15.88 -3.72
CA TRP A 533 -13.20 17.18 -3.36
C TRP A 533 -14.45 17.53 -4.18
N ILE A 534 -14.48 17.23 -5.48
CA ILE A 534 -15.63 17.49 -6.36
C ILE A 534 -16.77 16.52 -6.05
N SER A 535 -16.50 15.22 -6.18
CA SER A 535 -17.50 14.15 -6.21
C SER A 535 -17.85 13.53 -4.86
N GLY A 536 -17.01 13.75 -3.83
CA GLY A 536 -17.10 13.05 -2.55
C GLY A 536 -16.62 11.60 -2.59
N PHE A 537 -16.19 11.09 -3.75
CA PHE A 537 -15.73 9.71 -3.92
C PHE A 537 -14.21 9.60 -3.70
N ASP A 538 -13.81 8.79 -2.72
CA ASP A 538 -12.40 8.46 -2.47
C ASP A 538 -11.87 7.48 -3.52
N ILE A 539 -11.56 8.01 -4.70
CA ILE A 539 -11.07 7.23 -5.84
C ILE A 539 -9.77 6.50 -5.52
N LEU A 540 -8.89 7.09 -4.70
CA LEU A 540 -7.61 6.49 -4.35
C LEU A 540 -7.78 5.31 -3.39
N GLY A 541 -8.61 5.48 -2.35
CA GLY A 541 -9.02 4.38 -1.48
C GLY A 541 -9.71 3.26 -2.25
N ALA A 542 -10.57 3.60 -3.23
CA ALA A 542 -11.23 2.63 -4.08
C ALA A 542 -10.25 1.78 -4.92
N VAL A 543 -9.19 2.38 -5.48
CA VAL A 543 -8.11 1.64 -6.17
C VAL A 543 -7.38 0.70 -5.20
N ILE A 544 -7.04 1.18 -4.00
CA ILE A 544 -6.34 0.39 -2.98
C ILE A 544 -7.20 -0.80 -2.53
N ASP A 545 -8.47 -0.56 -2.23
CA ASP A 545 -9.40 -1.62 -1.82
C ASP A 545 -9.61 -2.64 -2.94
N SER A 546 -9.74 -2.20 -4.19
CA SER A 546 -9.82 -3.10 -5.36
C SER A 546 -8.57 -3.95 -5.53
N ALA A 547 -7.38 -3.35 -5.42
CA ALA A 547 -6.10 -4.05 -5.50
C ALA A 547 -5.94 -5.11 -4.39
N LEU A 548 -6.61 -4.92 -3.25
CA LEU A 548 -6.65 -5.86 -2.13
C LEU A 548 -7.85 -6.81 -2.18
N GLY A 549 -8.67 -6.78 -3.23
CA GLY A 549 -9.85 -7.64 -3.39
C GLY A 549 -11.00 -7.31 -2.44
N LYS A 550 -11.02 -6.10 -1.89
CA LYS A 550 -12.12 -5.60 -1.06
C LYS A 550 -13.21 -4.97 -1.92
N THR A 551 -14.41 -4.88 -1.35
CA THR A 551 -15.53 -4.21 -2.01
C THR A 551 -15.36 -2.69 -1.94
N VAL A 552 -15.56 -2.01 -3.06
CA VAL A 552 -15.57 -0.55 -3.15
C VAL A 552 -16.98 -0.03 -2.90
N ASP A 553 -17.10 0.91 -1.96
CA ASP A 553 -18.33 1.67 -1.72
C ASP A 553 -18.47 2.77 -2.77
N THR A 554 -19.59 2.76 -3.51
CA THR A 554 -19.92 3.75 -4.53
C THR A 554 -21.17 4.56 -4.17
N GLY A 555 -21.65 4.47 -2.92
CA GLY A 555 -22.87 5.17 -2.48
C GLY A 555 -22.79 6.69 -2.65
N SER A 556 -21.60 7.29 -2.54
CA SER A 556 -21.40 8.72 -2.81
C SER A 556 -21.62 9.13 -4.27
N LEU A 557 -21.63 8.16 -5.20
CA LEU A 557 -21.82 8.38 -6.63
C LEU A 557 -23.28 8.23 -7.07
N GLU A 558 -24.17 7.77 -6.19
CA GLU A 558 -25.59 7.65 -6.50
C GLU A 558 -26.18 9.04 -6.78
N GLY A 559 -26.69 9.22 -8.01
CA GLY A 559 -27.24 10.51 -8.47
C GLY A 559 -26.19 11.59 -8.78
N TYR A 560 -24.89 11.31 -8.62
CA TYR A 560 -23.83 12.24 -8.97
C TYR A 560 -23.80 12.53 -10.48
N ARG A 561 -23.58 13.81 -10.83
CA ARG A 561 -23.47 14.27 -12.21
C ARG A 561 -22.36 15.32 -12.36
N ALA A 562 -21.34 14.99 -13.16
CA ALA A 562 -20.21 15.90 -13.41
C ALA A 562 -20.61 17.21 -14.09
N ASP A 563 -21.63 17.18 -14.96
CA ASP A 563 -22.13 18.36 -15.68
C ASP A 563 -23.10 19.24 -14.86
N GLY A 564 -23.42 18.83 -13.62
CA GLY A 564 -24.22 19.61 -12.67
C GLY A 564 -23.41 20.21 -11.50
N SER A 565 -22.08 20.11 -11.54
CA SER A 565 -21.21 20.57 -10.46
C SER A 565 -20.95 22.08 -10.53
N GLU A 566 -21.23 22.80 -9.44
CA GLU A 566 -20.81 24.20 -9.25
C GLU A 566 -19.34 24.34 -8.83
N LYS A 567 -18.71 23.22 -8.43
CA LYS A 567 -17.30 23.14 -8.08
C LYS A 567 -16.43 23.15 -9.33
N CYS A 568 -15.31 23.87 -9.27
CA CYS A 568 -14.31 23.98 -10.31
C CYS A 568 -12.93 23.62 -9.76
N ALA A 569 -12.07 23.07 -10.61
CA ALA A 569 -10.69 22.77 -10.28
C ALA A 569 -9.76 23.20 -11.42
N ALA A 570 -8.62 23.79 -11.08
CA ALA A 570 -7.57 24.17 -12.00
C ALA A 570 -6.25 23.59 -11.49
N VAL A 571 -5.73 22.60 -12.20
CA VAL A 571 -4.43 22.00 -11.90
C VAL A 571 -3.38 22.72 -12.73
N GLN A 572 -2.43 23.37 -12.06
CA GLN A 572 -1.30 24.04 -12.68
C GLN A 572 -0.09 23.12 -12.63
N LEU A 573 0.43 22.70 -13.78
CA LEU A 573 1.69 21.96 -13.89
C LEU A 573 2.77 22.97 -14.26
N LEU A 574 3.50 23.41 -13.25
CA LEU A 574 4.36 24.58 -13.30
C LEU A 574 5.62 24.30 -14.11
N PHE A 575 6.01 25.25 -14.94
CA PHE A 575 7.28 25.26 -15.66
C PHE A 575 8.05 26.53 -15.37
N CYS A 576 9.37 26.41 -15.44
CA CYS A 576 10.28 27.53 -15.32
C CYS A 576 11.23 27.56 -16.51
N ASN A 577 11.71 28.76 -16.85
CA ASN A 577 12.82 28.93 -17.77
C ASN A 577 14.08 28.22 -17.25
N PRO A 578 14.96 27.70 -18.13
CA PRO A 578 16.18 27.03 -17.73
C PRO A 578 17.12 27.98 -16.98
N GLY A 579 17.85 27.45 -16.00
CA GLY A 579 18.80 28.23 -15.21
C GLY A 579 18.95 27.73 -13.77
N LYS A 580 19.88 28.35 -13.04
CA LYS A 580 20.14 28.00 -11.64
C LYS A 580 19.21 28.77 -10.71
N ILE A 581 18.50 28.04 -9.85
CA ILE A 581 17.51 28.59 -8.92
C ILE A 581 18.23 29.32 -7.78
N GLY A 582 17.90 30.59 -7.58
CA GLY A 582 18.36 31.42 -6.45
C GLY A 582 17.32 31.56 -5.33
N PHE A 583 16.03 31.53 -5.66
CA PHE A 583 14.94 31.66 -4.70
C PHE A 583 13.69 30.92 -5.18
N ILE A 584 12.95 30.31 -4.25
CA ILE A 584 11.62 29.74 -4.48
C ILE A 584 10.67 30.27 -3.39
N THR A 585 9.46 30.71 -3.76
CA THR A 585 8.41 31.02 -2.76
C THR A 585 8.21 29.83 -1.83
N PRO A 586 8.30 30.01 -0.48
CA PRO A 586 8.09 28.92 0.47
C PRO A 586 6.78 28.19 0.24
N LEU A 587 6.81 26.86 0.28
CA LEU A 587 5.64 26.05 -0.06
C LEU A 587 4.50 26.25 0.95
N GLU A 588 4.83 26.50 2.22
CA GLU A 588 3.88 26.77 3.29
C GLU A 588 3.05 28.03 3.02
N GLU A 589 3.63 29.04 2.37
CA GLU A 589 2.89 30.26 1.98
C GLU A 589 1.82 29.94 0.93
N LEU A 590 2.16 29.12 -0.07
CA LEU A 590 1.20 28.71 -1.10
C LEU A 590 0.12 27.79 -0.54
N LEU A 591 0.48 26.83 0.32
CA LEU A 591 -0.46 25.93 0.98
C LEU A 591 -1.38 26.64 2.00
N SER A 592 -1.00 27.82 2.48
CA SER A 592 -1.85 28.63 3.36
C SER A 592 -3.01 29.33 2.63
N LEU A 593 -2.97 29.36 1.29
CA LEU A 593 -4.02 29.97 0.48
C LEU A 593 -5.29 29.10 0.52
N PRO A 594 -6.47 29.67 0.85
CA PRO A 594 -7.67 28.88 1.11
C PRO A 594 -8.22 28.13 -0.10
N TYR A 595 -7.76 28.49 -1.31
CA TYR A 595 -8.16 27.87 -2.57
C TYR A 595 -7.10 26.89 -3.12
N VAL A 596 -5.93 26.75 -2.47
CA VAL A 596 -4.90 25.78 -2.85
C VAL A 596 -5.12 24.52 -2.02
N MET A 597 -5.52 23.43 -2.69
CA MET A 597 -5.76 22.13 -2.06
C MET A 597 -4.49 21.30 -1.91
N ASP A 598 -3.58 21.43 -2.87
CA ASP A 598 -2.29 20.74 -2.87
C ASP A 598 -1.30 21.54 -3.72
N ALA A 599 -0.02 21.48 -3.37
CA ALA A 599 1.06 22.10 -4.12
C ALA A 599 2.39 21.43 -3.79
N GLY A 600 3.33 21.47 -4.73
CA GLY A 600 4.65 20.91 -4.50
C GLY A 600 5.67 21.30 -5.55
N TYR A 601 6.94 21.14 -5.21
CA TYR A 601 8.07 21.40 -6.08
C TYR A 601 8.90 20.14 -6.31
N ASN A 602 9.34 19.94 -7.56
CA ASN A 602 10.27 18.87 -7.95
C ASN A 602 11.74 19.30 -7.79
N TYR A 603 11.98 20.60 -7.65
CA TYR A 603 13.30 21.21 -7.52
C TYR A 603 13.45 21.95 -6.20
N LYS A 604 14.71 22.15 -5.80
CA LYS A 604 15.13 22.92 -4.63
C LYS A 604 16.03 24.07 -5.06
N GLU A 605 16.17 25.06 -4.19
CA GLU A 605 17.13 26.15 -4.39
C GLU A 605 18.55 25.61 -4.67
N SER A 606 19.33 26.37 -5.43
CA SER A 606 20.65 26.02 -5.95
C SER A 606 20.69 24.90 -7.01
N GLN A 607 19.58 24.21 -7.30
CA GLN A 607 19.52 23.26 -8.41
C GLN A 607 19.37 23.98 -9.75
N GLU A 608 19.71 23.27 -10.82
CA GLU A 608 19.63 23.74 -12.19
C GLU A 608 18.39 23.17 -12.88
N ILE A 609 17.59 24.06 -13.47
CA ILE A 609 16.44 23.70 -14.29
C ILE A 609 16.93 23.50 -15.73
N PRO A 610 16.75 22.31 -16.33
CA PRO A 610 17.16 22.05 -17.70
C PRO A 610 16.17 22.68 -18.70
N VAL A 611 16.55 22.69 -19.97
CA VAL A 611 15.63 23.05 -21.06
C VAL A 611 14.46 22.06 -21.09
N VAL A 612 13.24 22.59 -21.23
CA VAL A 612 12.01 21.79 -21.28
C VAL A 612 11.94 21.02 -22.59
N ASN A 613 12.21 19.71 -22.52
CA ASN A 613 12.12 18.81 -23.67
C ASN A 613 10.92 17.85 -23.59
N ASN A 614 10.37 17.63 -22.40
CA ASN A 614 9.23 16.73 -22.17
C ASN A 614 8.57 17.00 -20.81
N ALA A 615 7.52 16.26 -20.48
CA ALA A 615 6.73 16.42 -19.27
C ALA A 615 7.51 16.20 -17.94
N THR A 616 8.69 15.58 -17.94
CA THR A 616 9.50 15.41 -16.72
C THR A 616 10.21 16.69 -16.29
N ALA A 617 10.23 17.73 -17.13
CA ALA A 617 10.84 19.02 -16.82
C ALA A 617 9.95 19.96 -15.99
N ARG A 618 8.82 19.47 -15.47
CA ARG A 618 7.92 20.25 -14.61
C ARG A 618 8.65 20.70 -13.35
N PHE A 619 8.59 21.99 -13.07
CA PHE A 619 9.14 22.57 -11.84
C PHE A 619 8.35 22.12 -10.61
N GLY A 620 7.03 22.05 -10.72
CA GLY A 620 6.14 21.72 -9.62
C GLY A 620 4.68 21.66 -10.04
N HIS A 621 3.78 21.74 -9.07
CA HIS A 621 2.35 21.73 -9.31
C HIS A 621 1.58 22.55 -8.27
N ALA A 622 0.35 22.90 -8.62
CA ALA A 622 -0.66 23.38 -7.68
C ALA A 622 -2.06 22.91 -8.12
N VAL A 623 -2.87 22.48 -7.16
CA VAL A 623 -4.28 22.12 -7.34
C VAL A 623 -5.12 23.23 -6.73
N ILE A 624 -5.73 24.04 -7.57
CA ILE A 624 -6.55 25.19 -7.17
C ILE A 624 -8.03 24.81 -7.32
N CYS A 625 -8.82 25.02 -6.29
CA CYS A 625 -10.24 24.66 -6.27
C CYS A 625 -11.11 25.86 -5.90
N GLY A 626 -12.32 25.92 -6.46
CA GLY A 626 -13.24 27.03 -6.24
C GLY A 626 -14.57 26.82 -6.95
N THR A 627 -15.25 27.93 -7.26
CA THR A 627 -16.49 27.95 -8.04
C THR A 627 -16.25 28.63 -9.38
N LYS A 628 -17.20 28.49 -10.30
CA LYS A 628 -17.11 29.04 -11.66
C LYS A 628 -16.84 30.55 -11.69
N ASP A 629 -17.37 31.32 -10.74
CA ASP A 629 -17.17 32.77 -10.64
C ASP A 629 -15.84 33.18 -9.98
N ARG A 630 -15.13 32.24 -9.34
CA ARG A 630 -13.92 32.54 -8.54
C ARG A 630 -12.65 31.92 -9.09
N ILE A 631 -12.75 30.81 -9.82
CA ILE A 631 -11.60 29.97 -10.17
C ILE A 631 -10.52 30.75 -10.91
N ASP A 632 -10.89 31.56 -11.91
CA ASP A 632 -9.93 32.36 -12.69
C ASP A 632 -9.21 33.38 -11.80
N GLY A 633 -9.95 34.04 -10.91
CA GLY A 633 -9.39 34.99 -9.94
C GLY A 633 -8.43 34.33 -8.93
N TYR A 634 -8.67 33.08 -8.57
CA TYR A 634 -7.77 32.30 -7.70
C TYR A 634 -6.50 31.86 -8.42
N VAL A 635 -6.61 31.45 -9.69
CA VAL A 635 -5.43 31.14 -10.51
C VAL A 635 -4.58 32.39 -10.70
N ASP A 636 -5.20 33.54 -10.98
CA ASP A 636 -4.49 34.83 -11.06
C ASP A 636 -3.80 35.21 -9.75
N ASP A 637 -4.49 35.05 -8.61
CA ASP A 637 -3.90 35.36 -7.31
C ASP A 637 -2.74 34.42 -6.96
N PHE A 638 -2.85 33.13 -7.31
CA PHE A 638 -1.76 32.17 -7.18
C PHE A 638 -0.52 32.61 -7.97
N TYR A 639 -0.69 32.96 -9.25
CA TYR A 639 0.43 33.39 -10.10
C TYR A 639 1.05 34.73 -9.69
N ARG A 640 0.31 35.59 -8.96
CA ARG A 640 0.88 36.80 -8.34
C ARG A 640 1.74 36.51 -7.10
N ARG A 641 1.56 35.36 -6.45
CA ARG A 641 2.22 34.99 -5.19
C ARG A 641 3.41 34.06 -5.39
N ILE A 642 3.32 33.16 -6.36
CA ILE A 642 4.44 32.27 -6.70
C ILE A 642 5.53 33.06 -7.45
N SER A 643 6.76 32.91 -7.01
CA SER A 643 7.94 33.47 -7.65
C SER A 643 9.09 32.46 -7.54
N VAL A 644 9.76 32.23 -8.66
CA VAL A 644 10.99 31.42 -8.73
C VAL A 644 12.02 32.29 -9.41
N ARG A 645 13.06 32.69 -8.68
CA ARG A 645 14.07 33.60 -9.23
C ARG A 645 15.39 32.90 -9.43
N SER A 646 16.07 33.25 -10.52
CA SER A 646 17.43 32.78 -10.80
C SER A 646 18.41 33.34 -9.76
N VAL A 647 19.64 32.82 -9.74
CA VAL A 647 20.74 33.41 -8.93
C VAL A 647 21.06 34.86 -9.33
N GLN A 648 20.63 35.32 -10.50
CA GLN A 648 20.71 36.69 -10.99
C GLN A 648 19.47 37.54 -10.62
N GLY A 649 18.43 36.94 -10.03
CA GLY A 649 17.21 37.62 -9.60
C GLY A 649 16.11 37.72 -10.66
N GLU A 650 16.25 37.04 -11.79
CA GLU A 650 15.25 37.04 -12.88
C GLU A 650 14.11 36.08 -12.57
N GLU A 651 12.85 36.47 -12.83
CA GLU A 651 11.68 35.59 -12.69
C GLU A 651 11.71 34.47 -13.72
N MET A 652 11.53 33.23 -13.25
CA MET A 652 11.65 32.02 -14.05
C MET A 652 10.30 31.37 -14.33
N VAL A 653 9.26 31.61 -13.50
CA VAL A 653 7.94 30.97 -13.66
C VAL A 653 7.31 31.38 -14.98
N THR A 654 6.84 30.40 -15.74
CA THR A 654 6.13 30.62 -17.01
C THR A 654 4.66 30.22 -16.87
N ARG A 655 3.76 31.13 -17.24
CA ARG A 655 2.32 30.89 -17.34
C ARG A 655 1.91 30.84 -18.81
N PHE A 656 1.39 29.70 -19.26
CA PHE A 656 0.99 29.50 -20.66
C PHE A 656 -0.46 29.86 -20.94
N TYR A 657 -1.31 29.79 -19.92
CA TYR A 657 -2.74 30.03 -20.02
C TYR A 657 -3.22 31.01 -18.96
N PRO A 658 -4.15 31.91 -19.29
CA PRO A 658 -4.85 32.74 -18.32
C PRO A 658 -5.76 31.90 -17.42
#